data_AF-A0A7Z9A3T9-F1
#
_entry.id   AF-A0A7Z9A3T9-F1
#
_cell.length_a   1.000
_cell.length_b   1.000
_cell.length_c   1.000
_cell.angle_alpha   90.00
_cell.angle_beta   90.00
_cell.angle_gamma   90.00
#
_symmetry.space_group_name_H-M   'P 1'
#
loop_
_entity.id
_entity.type
_entity.pdbx_description
1 polymer ?
#
loop_
_entity_poly.entity_id
_entity_poly.type
_entity_poly.pdbx_seq_one_letter_code
_entity_poly.pdbx_strand_id
1 'polypeptide(L)'
;MPHTPKNVENNSEVSHQTTFEKHKAERWERYLQAVKQLRSKEASARVSGVHALVVLVDEWLHEENLSEDEKIKEGQLIINKLCAYICSPFALASEYDELTQDSPTAEGLYKNREQEFYIHKAELQAEADVRLSIMKEIHTRLQGPNKNTPGAWSNFEYDFSGSTFFYPVDLTHSYYTKPVHFSESVYRSSANFSGSTYRDWVGFNDSTYRGRTDFSGSTYRGGADFHESIYQAEVDLSKSVYQDWVDFHESTYWGDANFSESAYRSWADFYDSTYQDEASFTGSTYQEGVDLSCSIYWGRVNFRGSIYEDEAAFSGSIFRDTIDFGKDTGSGGSSRFTRCAPAFYDEANQQNTLFGAPNNDFSAENSEGCPILLTPDELPLDCRFLSTAQKDYLGNTLRRLEETNNEFLAAKNHEVEKELSEKLRSLTQELHDWCEKVTALPPNSPNNTGTPQQAKLKRAEEEVPWFPAGGEAFSLLDDYRKNINDHAKIYAVIKDILESHERQIKILAEQTQQCLENAFRERMAERRGRYTKAVEQLGNASAPVRIGGVYTLVGLADEWLLDESLEYLERAREGQVIINNLCAYIRSPFALASHYDELIQDAPTAEGPYKNREQEFYIDKATLKSEEDIRLNIIKEIRHRLQGPDENTPGAWSEFEYDFSGSTFFYPVDLTNSYYTKPVNFSGSTYWNWADFSNSIYQSRADFNDSTYRNWADFRGSIYQGRADFNSSTYQNVVYFSDSTYRGEVCFNKSTYQDFVYFDRSIYQNWADFYDSTYQDEASFTDSTYLDMVSFFDSTYQEVVSFSDSAYWNGGGFSNSIYQGEVDFSNSIYVGGIGFSNSAYRGKANFSGSIYQGQVGLSNSTYEDETAFSGSIFRDEIYCGQGTNSGSSSRFTQCAPEFYDETNQQNTLFGSHDNNFTAENGRGFPIYRNLEGLPLGCAFLTPAHKEYLGNIFQVMEEISNKIHTPHNPEETKERLEKLWSLTQELQEWREKVTAVEGNR
;
A
#
# COMPACT_ATOMS: atom_id res chain seq x y z
N MET A 1 64.41 -15.57 -58.12
CA MET A 1 63.15 -14.98 -58.62
C MET A 1 62.37 -16.08 -59.31
N PRO A 2 61.20 -16.45 -58.78
CA PRO A 2 59.96 -15.92 -59.32
C PRO A 2 58.93 -15.48 -58.26
N HIS A 3 58.03 -14.60 -58.69
CA HIS A 3 56.91 -14.04 -57.94
C HIS A 3 55.78 -15.05 -57.73
N THR A 4 55.15 -15.02 -56.55
CA THR A 4 53.81 -15.54 -56.27
C THR A 4 52.92 -14.37 -55.82
N PRO A 5 51.67 -14.25 -56.30
CA PRO A 5 50.75 -13.18 -55.92
C PRO A 5 49.93 -13.59 -54.68
N LYS A 6 49.95 -12.76 -53.63
CA LYS A 6 48.94 -12.75 -52.56
C LYS A 6 48.43 -11.32 -52.45
N ASN A 7 47.15 -11.12 -52.73
CA ASN A 7 46.24 -10.11 -52.17
C ASN A 7 44.97 -10.04 -53.02
N VAL A 8 44.01 -10.91 -52.75
CA VAL A 8 42.62 -10.73 -53.22
C VAL A 8 41.59 -10.98 -52.09
N GLU A 9 41.94 -11.59 -50.95
CA GLU A 9 40.97 -11.90 -49.89
C GLU A 9 40.62 -10.74 -48.93
N ASN A 10 41.40 -9.65 -48.86
CA ASN A 10 41.12 -8.53 -47.93
C ASN A 10 40.09 -7.48 -48.42
N ASN A 11 39.64 -7.56 -49.68
CA ASN A 11 38.71 -6.55 -50.23
C ASN A 11 37.23 -6.94 -50.14
N SER A 12 36.90 -8.21 -49.88
CA SER A 12 35.50 -8.66 -49.73
C SER A 12 34.95 -8.35 -48.33
N GLU A 13 35.70 -8.60 -47.25
CA GLU A 13 35.25 -8.32 -45.88
C GLU A 13 34.99 -6.83 -45.63
N VAL A 14 35.88 -5.95 -46.10
CA VAL A 14 35.73 -4.49 -45.96
C VAL A 14 34.53 -3.96 -46.76
N SER A 15 34.23 -4.56 -47.91
CA SER A 15 33.05 -4.24 -48.74
C SER A 15 31.75 -4.72 -48.11
N HIS A 16 31.75 -5.88 -47.45
CA HIS A 16 30.58 -6.40 -46.74
C HIS A 16 30.26 -5.56 -45.49
N GLN A 17 31.27 -5.16 -44.73
CA GLN A 17 31.11 -4.36 -43.52
C GLN A 17 30.60 -2.92 -43.82
N THR A 18 31.05 -2.30 -44.92
CA THR A 18 30.50 -0.99 -45.35
C THR A 18 29.07 -1.07 -45.89
N THR A 19 28.65 -2.22 -46.40
CA THR A 19 27.27 -2.42 -46.89
C THR A 19 26.30 -2.67 -45.74
N PHE A 20 26.72 -3.42 -44.72
CA PHE A 20 25.95 -3.68 -43.50
C PHE A 20 25.66 -2.38 -42.71
N GLU A 21 26.67 -1.55 -42.45
CA GLU A 21 26.49 -0.26 -41.76
C GLU A 21 25.53 0.68 -42.49
N LYS A 22 25.53 0.62 -43.82
CA LYS A 22 24.60 1.38 -44.65
C LYS A 22 23.16 0.88 -44.49
N HIS A 23 22.93 -0.44 -44.53
CA HIS A 23 21.59 -1.01 -44.30
C HIS A 23 21.09 -0.75 -42.87
N LYS A 24 21.98 -0.77 -41.87
CA LYS A 24 21.65 -0.40 -40.48
C LYS A 24 21.18 1.06 -40.39
N ALA A 25 21.87 2.00 -41.03
CA ALA A 25 21.44 3.41 -41.09
C ALA A 25 20.10 3.59 -41.82
N GLU A 26 19.87 2.87 -42.91
CA GLU A 26 18.59 2.90 -43.65
C GLU A 26 17.42 2.34 -42.84
N ARG A 27 17.63 1.28 -42.05
CA ARG A 27 16.64 0.76 -41.09
C ARG A 27 16.33 1.78 -39.99
N TRP A 28 17.35 2.46 -39.47
CA TRP A 28 17.17 3.50 -38.45
C TRP A 28 16.34 4.70 -38.95
N GLU A 29 16.58 5.15 -40.19
CA GLU A 29 15.77 6.23 -40.78
C GLU A 29 14.30 5.81 -40.95
N ARG A 30 14.06 4.57 -41.41
CA ARG A 30 12.69 4.01 -41.48
C ARG A 30 12.05 3.90 -40.11
N TYR A 31 12.80 3.51 -39.08
CA TYR A 31 12.32 3.49 -37.70
C TYR A 31 11.87 4.88 -37.25
N LEU A 32 12.69 5.91 -37.44
CA LEU A 32 12.33 7.29 -37.07
C LEU A 32 11.09 7.79 -37.80
N GLN A 33 10.98 7.48 -39.10
CA GLN A 33 9.83 7.86 -39.91
C GLN A 33 8.54 7.13 -39.45
N ALA A 34 8.65 5.84 -39.10
CA ALA A 34 7.53 5.07 -38.58
C ALA A 34 7.06 5.56 -37.20
N VAL A 35 8.00 5.90 -36.30
CA VAL A 35 7.68 6.53 -35.00
C VAL A 35 7.01 7.89 -35.18
N LYS A 36 7.41 8.66 -36.19
CA LYS A 36 6.74 9.93 -36.54
C LYS A 36 5.31 9.69 -37.03
N GLN A 37 5.08 8.63 -37.81
CA GLN A 37 3.75 8.26 -38.29
C GLN A 37 2.80 7.88 -37.16
N LEU A 38 3.28 7.24 -36.09
CA LEU A 38 2.48 6.95 -34.89
C LEU A 38 1.91 8.21 -34.20
N ARG A 39 2.49 9.39 -34.44
CA ARG A 39 2.00 10.68 -33.89
C ARG A 39 1.04 11.42 -34.83
N SER A 40 0.66 10.81 -35.95
CA SER A 40 -0.24 11.41 -36.92
C SER A 40 -1.68 11.47 -36.38
N LYS A 41 -2.42 12.53 -36.73
CA LYS A 41 -3.87 12.61 -36.48
C LYS A 41 -4.64 11.58 -37.31
N GLU A 42 -4.15 11.23 -38.49
CA GLU A 42 -4.74 10.23 -39.38
C GLU A 42 -4.42 8.82 -38.90
N ALA A 43 -5.44 8.03 -38.56
CA ALA A 43 -5.27 6.65 -38.10
C ALA A 43 -4.62 5.76 -39.17
N SER A 44 -4.93 5.96 -40.46
CA SER A 44 -4.29 5.20 -41.55
C SER A 44 -2.76 5.38 -41.60
N ALA A 45 -2.28 6.59 -41.27
CA ALA A 45 -0.86 6.87 -41.17
C ALA A 45 -0.26 6.19 -39.92
N ARG A 46 -0.97 6.18 -38.79
CA ARG A 46 -0.53 5.46 -37.58
C ARG A 46 -0.41 3.95 -37.84
N VAL A 47 -1.42 3.33 -38.46
CA VAL A 47 -1.36 1.91 -38.89
C VAL A 47 -0.19 1.65 -39.84
N SER A 48 0.07 2.56 -40.79
CA SER A 48 1.24 2.43 -41.68
C SER A 48 2.55 2.47 -40.91
N GLY A 49 2.64 3.31 -39.88
CA GLY A 49 3.77 3.37 -38.95
C GLY A 49 3.95 2.07 -38.16
N VAL A 50 2.86 1.52 -37.62
CA VAL A 50 2.86 0.20 -36.95
C VAL A 50 3.41 -0.87 -37.88
N HIS A 51 2.88 -0.97 -39.10
CA HIS A 51 3.31 -1.97 -40.07
C HIS A 51 4.81 -1.82 -40.41
N ALA A 52 5.29 -0.59 -40.59
CA ALA A 52 6.71 -0.34 -40.83
C ALA A 52 7.60 -0.78 -39.66
N LEU A 53 7.17 -0.55 -38.41
CA LEU A 53 7.90 -1.01 -37.21
C LEU A 53 7.92 -2.54 -37.11
N VAL A 54 6.78 -3.19 -37.33
CA VAL A 54 6.66 -4.66 -37.31
C VAL A 54 7.60 -5.29 -38.35
N VAL A 55 7.59 -4.79 -39.58
CA VAL A 55 8.50 -5.26 -40.64
C VAL A 55 9.96 -5.06 -40.25
N LEU A 56 10.31 -3.95 -39.59
CA LEU A 56 11.68 -3.71 -39.12
C LEU A 56 12.13 -4.72 -38.06
N VAL A 57 11.25 -5.14 -37.14
CA VAL A 57 11.58 -6.21 -36.19
C VAL A 57 11.87 -7.51 -36.94
N ASP A 58 11.01 -7.90 -37.88
CA ASP A 58 11.22 -9.10 -38.68
C ASP A 58 12.53 -9.03 -39.48
N GLU A 59 12.84 -7.89 -40.09
CA GLU A 59 14.11 -7.69 -40.79
C GLU A 59 15.32 -7.81 -39.87
N TRP A 60 15.26 -7.31 -38.64
CA TRP A 60 16.35 -7.45 -37.67
C TRP A 60 16.56 -8.91 -37.27
N LEU A 61 15.49 -9.68 -37.06
CA LEU A 61 15.59 -11.10 -36.74
C LEU A 61 16.20 -11.94 -37.89
N HIS A 62 16.04 -11.51 -39.14
CA HIS A 62 16.60 -12.18 -40.32
C HIS A 62 18.00 -11.67 -40.73
N GLU A 63 18.62 -10.76 -39.97
CA GLU A 63 19.92 -10.20 -40.33
C GLU A 63 21.07 -11.18 -40.05
N GLU A 64 21.60 -11.82 -41.11
CA GLU A 64 22.64 -12.85 -41.01
C GLU A 64 23.98 -12.35 -40.41
N ASN A 65 24.24 -11.03 -40.44
CA ASN A 65 25.50 -10.46 -39.96
C ASN A 65 25.50 -10.12 -38.46
N LEU A 66 24.40 -10.34 -37.74
CA LEU A 66 24.29 -10.07 -36.30
C LEU A 66 24.24 -11.37 -35.49
N SER A 67 24.78 -11.35 -34.27
CA SER A 67 24.54 -12.40 -33.29
C SER A 67 23.07 -12.41 -32.85
N GLU A 68 22.56 -13.55 -32.36
CA GLU A 68 21.17 -13.64 -31.88
C GLU A 68 20.86 -12.62 -30.78
N ASP A 69 21.79 -12.36 -29.86
CA ASP A 69 21.61 -11.35 -28.81
C ASP A 69 21.49 -9.92 -29.39
N GLU A 70 22.25 -9.60 -30.43
CA GLU A 70 22.16 -8.29 -31.09
C GLU A 70 20.85 -8.15 -31.89
N LYS A 71 20.39 -9.22 -32.55
CA LYS A 71 19.09 -9.22 -33.24
C LYS A 71 17.94 -8.97 -32.26
N ILE A 72 17.95 -9.69 -31.13
CA ILE A 72 16.96 -9.52 -30.07
C ILE A 72 17.04 -8.10 -29.50
N LYS A 73 18.23 -7.55 -29.28
CA LYS A 73 18.40 -6.18 -28.77
C LYS A 73 17.80 -5.12 -29.70
N GLU A 74 18.08 -5.19 -31.01
CA GLU A 74 17.55 -4.22 -31.97
C GLU A 74 16.03 -4.38 -32.17
N GLY A 75 15.52 -5.61 -32.15
CA GLY A 75 14.09 -5.90 -32.17
C GLY A 75 13.36 -5.43 -30.92
N GLN A 76 13.94 -5.66 -29.73
CA GLN A 76 13.36 -5.28 -28.44
C GLN A 76 13.15 -3.78 -28.32
N LEU A 77 14.06 -2.96 -28.87
CA LEU A 77 13.89 -1.51 -28.92
C LEU A 77 12.58 -1.10 -29.61
N ILE A 78 12.21 -1.80 -30.68
CA ILE A 78 11.00 -1.54 -31.43
C ILE A 78 9.78 -2.12 -30.70
N ILE A 79 9.89 -3.32 -30.12
CA ILE A 79 8.84 -3.92 -29.29
C ILE A 79 8.48 -2.99 -28.13
N ASN A 80 9.46 -2.46 -27.40
CA ASN A 80 9.26 -1.49 -26.32
C ASN A 80 8.50 -0.25 -26.81
N LYS A 81 8.74 0.16 -28.07
CA LYS A 81 8.03 1.31 -28.65
C LYS A 81 6.58 1.02 -28.98
N LEU A 82 6.28 -0.21 -29.41
CA LEU A 82 4.92 -0.69 -29.66
C LEU A 82 4.15 -0.85 -28.34
N CYS A 83 4.77 -1.45 -27.32
CA CYS A 83 4.21 -1.55 -25.97
C CYS A 83 3.94 -0.16 -25.38
N ALA A 84 4.91 0.75 -25.40
CA ALA A 84 4.71 2.12 -24.91
C ALA A 84 3.60 2.89 -25.64
N TYR A 85 3.30 2.55 -26.89
CA TYR A 85 2.16 3.12 -27.61
C TYR A 85 0.84 2.55 -27.07
N ILE A 86 0.76 1.23 -26.83
CA ILE A 86 -0.39 0.56 -26.22
C ILE A 86 -0.65 1.10 -24.81
N CYS A 87 0.38 1.25 -23.97
CA CYS A 87 0.26 1.74 -22.60
C CYS A 87 0.01 3.25 -22.51
N SER A 88 0.08 3.98 -23.62
CA SER A 88 -0.08 5.44 -23.58
C SER A 88 -1.51 5.84 -23.18
N PRO A 89 -1.70 6.82 -22.27
CA PRO A 89 -3.02 7.27 -21.87
C PRO A 89 -3.84 7.80 -23.05
N PHE A 90 -5.13 7.47 -23.08
CA PHE A 90 -6.06 7.96 -24.09
C PHE A 90 -7.37 8.40 -23.44
N ALA A 91 -7.63 9.71 -23.48
CA ALA A 91 -8.70 10.32 -22.70
C ALA A 91 -10.10 9.73 -22.96
N LEU A 92 -10.43 9.39 -24.22
CA LEU A 92 -11.74 8.84 -24.56
C LEU A 92 -11.93 7.37 -24.11
N ALA A 93 -10.89 6.70 -23.62
CA ALA A 93 -10.99 5.33 -23.13
C ALA A 93 -11.88 5.21 -21.88
N SER A 94 -11.94 6.24 -21.03
CA SER A 94 -12.85 6.29 -19.87
C SER A 94 -14.32 6.44 -20.27
N GLU A 95 -14.59 6.90 -21.48
CA GLU A 95 -15.94 7.09 -22.02
C GLU A 95 -16.43 5.90 -22.85
N TYR A 96 -15.71 4.79 -22.83
CA TYR A 96 -15.94 3.60 -23.65
C TYR A 96 -17.39 3.07 -23.56
N ASP A 97 -17.94 2.99 -22.34
CA ASP A 97 -19.27 2.39 -22.11
C ASP A 97 -20.41 3.21 -22.74
N GLU A 98 -20.25 4.54 -22.85
CA GLU A 98 -21.20 5.41 -23.54
C GLU A 98 -20.93 5.45 -25.05
N LEU A 99 -19.66 5.57 -25.47
CA LEU A 99 -19.29 5.69 -26.89
C LEU A 99 -19.51 4.41 -27.71
N THR A 100 -19.61 3.25 -27.06
CA THR A 100 -19.94 1.98 -27.74
C THR A 100 -21.43 1.85 -28.09
N GLN A 101 -22.32 2.65 -27.48
CA GLN A 101 -23.76 2.64 -27.74
C GLN A 101 -24.11 3.17 -29.14
N ASP A 102 -25.28 2.80 -29.69
CA ASP A 102 -25.70 3.23 -31.03
C ASP A 102 -25.98 4.75 -31.13
N SER A 103 -26.39 5.37 -30.03
CA SER A 103 -26.73 6.80 -29.92
C SER A 103 -26.47 7.33 -28.50
N PRO A 104 -26.30 8.65 -28.30
CA PRO A 104 -26.11 9.25 -26.98
C PRO A 104 -27.22 8.84 -26.00
N THR A 105 -26.84 8.55 -24.76
CA THR A 105 -27.82 8.25 -23.70
C THR A 105 -28.52 9.52 -23.22
N ALA A 106 -29.80 9.42 -22.82
CA ALA A 106 -30.61 10.59 -22.42
C ALA A 106 -30.06 11.35 -21.18
N GLU A 107 -29.21 10.69 -20.40
CA GLU A 107 -28.55 11.18 -19.18
C GLU A 107 -27.03 10.94 -19.22
N GLY A 108 -26.43 10.92 -20.41
CA GLY A 108 -24.98 10.72 -20.58
C GLY A 108 -24.19 11.99 -20.80
N LEU A 109 -22.86 11.85 -20.88
CA LEU A 109 -21.91 12.95 -21.16
C LEU A 109 -22.24 13.69 -22.46
N TYR A 110 -22.81 12.96 -23.42
CA TYR A 110 -23.17 13.48 -24.73
C TYR A 110 -24.63 13.93 -24.84
N LYS A 111 -25.32 14.13 -23.71
CA LYS A 111 -26.67 14.68 -23.71
C LYS A 111 -26.73 16.01 -24.46
N ASN A 112 -27.59 16.08 -25.48
CA ASN A 112 -27.71 17.22 -26.39
C ASN A 112 -26.44 17.55 -27.22
N ARG A 113 -25.45 16.66 -27.29
CA ARG A 113 -24.17 16.80 -28.01
C ARG A 113 -23.97 15.68 -29.04
N GLU A 114 -25.03 15.35 -29.79
CA GLU A 114 -25.06 14.21 -30.72
C GLU A 114 -23.96 14.27 -31.80
N GLN A 115 -23.63 15.46 -32.32
CA GLN A 115 -22.57 15.59 -33.30
C GLN A 115 -21.19 15.26 -32.72
N GLU A 116 -20.92 15.65 -31.47
CA GLU A 116 -19.64 15.37 -30.80
C GLU A 116 -19.53 13.90 -30.39
N PHE A 117 -20.65 13.26 -30.02
CA PHE A 117 -20.70 11.81 -29.78
C PHE A 117 -20.18 11.02 -30.97
N TYR A 118 -20.67 11.31 -32.18
CA TYR A 118 -20.23 10.58 -33.36
C TYR A 118 -18.78 10.89 -33.76
N ILE A 119 -18.26 12.08 -33.42
CA ILE A 119 -16.85 12.42 -33.63
C ILE A 119 -15.97 11.62 -32.66
N HIS A 120 -16.25 11.67 -31.37
CA HIS A 120 -15.47 10.98 -30.36
C HIS A 120 -15.60 9.45 -30.49
N LYS A 121 -16.78 8.94 -30.87
CA LYS A 121 -16.97 7.51 -31.21
C LYS A 121 -16.07 7.09 -32.36
N ALA A 122 -15.98 7.90 -33.43
CA ALA A 122 -15.10 7.62 -34.55
C ALA A 122 -13.61 7.69 -34.16
N GLU A 123 -13.24 8.63 -33.28
CA GLU A 123 -11.87 8.77 -32.79
C GLU A 123 -11.45 7.61 -31.87
N LEU A 124 -12.32 7.21 -30.94
CA LEU A 124 -12.14 6.04 -30.09
C LEU A 124 -11.96 4.77 -30.93
N GLN A 125 -12.84 4.56 -31.92
CA GLN A 125 -12.73 3.41 -32.84
C GLN A 125 -11.43 3.45 -33.63
N ALA A 126 -11.04 4.62 -34.15
CA ALA A 126 -9.83 4.76 -34.94
C ALA A 126 -8.56 4.46 -34.12
N GLU A 127 -8.53 4.86 -32.85
CA GLU A 127 -7.42 4.54 -31.95
C GLU A 127 -7.42 3.07 -31.51
N ALA A 128 -8.61 2.52 -31.23
CA ALA A 128 -8.79 1.10 -30.94
C ALA A 128 -8.29 0.21 -32.09
N ASP A 129 -8.60 0.57 -33.34
CA ASP A 129 -8.15 -0.14 -34.54
C ASP A 129 -6.62 -0.14 -34.67
N VAL A 130 -5.95 0.98 -34.36
CA VAL A 130 -4.49 1.09 -34.39
C VAL A 130 -3.85 0.18 -33.35
N ARG A 131 -4.29 0.27 -32.08
CA ARG A 131 -3.71 -0.53 -31.00
C ARG A 131 -4.03 -2.02 -31.14
N LEU A 132 -5.24 -2.36 -31.58
CA LEU A 132 -5.62 -3.73 -31.92
C LEU A 132 -4.78 -4.27 -33.08
N SER A 133 -4.41 -3.44 -34.06
CA SER A 133 -3.49 -3.84 -35.13
C SER A 133 -2.12 -4.22 -34.58
N ILE A 134 -1.59 -3.50 -33.59
CA ILE A 134 -0.33 -3.85 -32.92
C ILE A 134 -0.47 -5.21 -32.22
N MET A 135 -1.53 -5.38 -31.42
CA MET A 135 -1.79 -6.62 -30.69
C MET A 135 -1.88 -7.83 -31.62
N LYS A 136 -2.55 -7.70 -32.77
CA LYS A 136 -2.65 -8.78 -33.77
C LYS A 136 -1.30 -9.18 -34.37
N GLU A 137 -0.43 -8.21 -34.64
CA GLU A 137 0.90 -8.46 -35.20
C GLU A 137 1.82 -9.15 -34.17
N ILE A 138 1.71 -8.76 -32.89
CA ILE A 138 2.38 -9.43 -31.76
C ILE A 138 1.86 -10.86 -31.62
N HIS A 139 0.54 -11.03 -31.49
CA HIS A 139 -0.15 -12.32 -31.34
C HIS A 139 0.28 -13.33 -32.41
N THR A 140 0.21 -12.92 -33.68
CA THR A 140 0.55 -13.76 -34.83
C THR A 140 2.00 -14.27 -34.75
N ARG A 141 2.92 -13.50 -34.19
CA ARG A 141 4.36 -13.83 -34.14
C ARG A 141 4.80 -14.49 -32.85
N LEU A 142 3.96 -14.48 -31.82
CA LEU A 142 4.14 -15.30 -30.63
C LEU A 142 3.72 -16.75 -30.87
N GLN A 143 2.93 -17.02 -31.91
CA GLN A 143 2.49 -18.37 -32.28
C GLN A 143 3.53 -19.07 -33.17
N GLY A 144 4.00 -20.23 -32.71
CA GLY A 144 4.83 -21.13 -33.51
C GLY A 144 4.02 -21.97 -34.51
N PRO A 145 4.68 -22.71 -35.41
CA PRO A 145 4.02 -23.53 -36.44
C PRO A 145 3.20 -24.70 -35.87
N ASN A 146 3.47 -25.11 -34.63
CA ASN A 146 2.72 -26.13 -33.90
C ASN A 146 2.24 -25.57 -32.55
N LYS A 147 1.19 -26.18 -31.96
CA LYS A 147 0.72 -25.83 -30.61
C LYS A 147 1.87 -25.96 -29.59
N ASN A 148 1.98 -24.99 -28.68
CA ASN A 148 3.01 -24.91 -27.63
C ASN A 148 4.45 -24.90 -28.17
N THR A 149 4.68 -24.25 -29.33
CA THR A 149 6.03 -24.00 -29.84
C THR A 149 6.29 -22.50 -29.97
N PRO A 150 7.54 -22.04 -29.74
CA PRO A 150 7.87 -20.62 -29.85
C PRO A 150 7.66 -20.10 -31.27
N GLY A 151 7.03 -18.94 -31.36
CA GLY A 151 6.99 -18.11 -32.57
C GLY A 151 8.25 -17.27 -32.73
N ALA A 152 8.29 -16.49 -33.82
CA ALA A 152 9.43 -15.64 -34.16
C ALA A 152 9.71 -14.57 -33.09
N TRP A 153 8.69 -14.13 -32.36
CA TRP A 153 8.78 -13.05 -31.37
C TRP A 153 8.76 -13.55 -29.92
N SER A 154 8.79 -14.87 -29.69
CA SER A 154 8.71 -15.44 -28.34
C SER A 154 9.86 -15.04 -27.41
N ASN A 155 11.01 -14.64 -27.95
CA ASN A 155 12.22 -14.27 -27.21
C ASN A 155 12.30 -12.80 -26.80
N PHE A 156 11.26 -12.01 -27.05
CA PHE A 156 11.17 -10.63 -26.56
C PHE A 156 10.47 -10.57 -25.19
N GLU A 157 10.84 -9.55 -24.43
CA GLU A 157 10.14 -9.14 -23.21
C GLU A 157 8.99 -8.22 -23.57
N TYR A 158 7.89 -8.32 -22.82
CA TYR A 158 6.68 -7.52 -23.06
C TYR A 158 6.20 -6.93 -21.75
N ASP A 159 6.01 -5.62 -21.74
CA ASP A 159 5.39 -4.91 -20.62
C ASP A 159 4.17 -4.16 -21.12
N PHE A 160 3.00 -4.62 -20.69
CA PHE A 160 1.70 -4.02 -20.94
C PHE A 160 1.11 -3.41 -19.67
N SER A 161 1.89 -3.29 -18.60
CA SER A 161 1.38 -2.90 -17.29
C SER A 161 0.77 -1.49 -17.32
N GLY A 162 -0.28 -1.26 -16.53
CA GLY A 162 -0.98 0.03 -16.49
C GLY A 162 -1.84 0.32 -17.73
N SER A 163 -2.02 -0.63 -18.65
CA SER A 163 -2.73 -0.39 -19.91
C SER A 163 -4.25 -0.40 -19.75
N THR A 164 -4.93 0.52 -20.44
CA THR A 164 -6.38 0.45 -20.64
C THR A 164 -6.70 -0.11 -22.03
N PHE A 165 -7.22 -1.33 -22.08
CA PHE A 165 -7.66 -2.02 -23.30
C PHE A 165 -9.14 -1.75 -23.56
N PHE A 166 -9.41 -0.78 -24.44
CA PHE A 166 -10.76 -0.40 -24.91
C PHE A 166 -11.13 -1.08 -26.26
N TYR A 167 -10.68 -2.32 -26.41
CA TYR A 167 -10.89 -3.20 -27.56
C TYR A 167 -10.64 -4.66 -27.12
N PRO A 168 -11.18 -5.67 -27.82
CA PRO A 168 -10.96 -7.06 -27.44
C PRO A 168 -9.50 -7.46 -27.60
N VAL A 169 -8.92 -8.07 -26.56
CA VAL A 169 -7.56 -8.61 -26.57
C VAL A 169 -7.64 -10.11 -26.85
N ASP A 170 -6.96 -10.55 -27.91
CA ASP A 170 -6.76 -11.96 -28.22
C ASP A 170 -5.25 -12.22 -28.32
N LEU A 171 -4.75 -12.98 -27.36
CA LEU A 171 -3.39 -13.48 -27.26
C LEU A 171 -3.41 -15.01 -27.08
N THR A 172 -4.44 -15.67 -27.57
CA THR A 172 -4.57 -17.13 -27.49
C THR A 172 -3.38 -17.86 -28.08
N HIS A 173 -3.01 -19.00 -27.50
CA HIS A 173 -1.93 -19.86 -27.99
C HIS A 173 -0.57 -19.15 -28.14
N SER A 174 -0.36 -18.04 -27.41
CA SER A 174 0.89 -17.30 -27.47
C SER A 174 1.99 -18.04 -26.71
N TYR A 175 3.23 -17.92 -27.17
CA TYR A 175 4.37 -18.56 -26.55
C TYR A 175 5.39 -17.51 -26.12
N TYR A 176 5.63 -17.38 -24.82
CA TYR A 176 6.59 -16.45 -24.23
C TYR A 176 7.77 -17.23 -23.66
N THR A 177 8.99 -16.92 -24.11
CA THR A 177 10.21 -17.50 -23.51
C THR A 177 10.83 -16.61 -22.44
N LYS A 178 10.45 -15.33 -22.41
CA LYS A 178 10.87 -14.29 -21.48
C LYS A 178 9.70 -13.84 -20.60
N PRO A 179 9.96 -13.11 -19.51
CA PRO A 179 8.91 -12.55 -18.68
C PRO A 179 7.97 -11.63 -19.46
N VAL A 180 6.70 -11.62 -19.06
CA VAL A 180 5.67 -10.76 -19.62
C VAL A 180 4.77 -10.19 -18.52
N HIS A 181 4.51 -8.89 -18.58
CA HIS A 181 3.74 -8.17 -17.58
C HIS A 181 2.43 -7.65 -18.19
N PHE A 182 1.30 -8.00 -17.57
CA PHE A 182 -0.05 -7.52 -17.84
C PHE A 182 -0.69 -6.85 -16.62
N SER A 183 0.11 -6.58 -15.59
CA SER A 183 -0.32 -6.09 -14.28
C SER A 183 -0.96 -4.70 -14.33
N GLU A 184 -1.70 -4.31 -13.29
CA GLU A 184 -2.29 -2.97 -13.14
C GLU A 184 -3.14 -2.53 -14.36
N SER A 185 -3.72 -3.47 -15.11
CA SER A 185 -4.36 -3.20 -16.40
C SER A 185 -5.88 -3.23 -16.33
N VAL A 186 -6.54 -2.45 -17.18
CA VAL A 186 -8.00 -2.37 -17.28
C VAL A 186 -8.48 -2.88 -18.63
N TYR A 187 -9.23 -3.98 -18.62
CA TYR A 187 -9.84 -4.59 -19.81
C TYR A 187 -11.32 -4.20 -19.89
N ARG A 188 -11.64 -3.18 -20.71
CA ARG A 188 -13.03 -2.73 -20.93
C ARG A 188 -13.82 -3.70 -21.84
N SER A 189 -13.15 -4.60 -22.53
CA SER A 189 -13.73 -5.61 -23.43
C SER A 189 -13.20 -7.01 -23.06
N SER A 190 -13.53 -8.03 -23.86
CA SER A 190 -13.08 -9.41 -23.62
C SER A 190 -11.56 -9.54 -23.72
N ALA A 191 -10.96 -10.36 -22.86
CA ALA A 191 -9.54 -10.68 -22.87
C ALA A 191 -9.33 -12.20 -22.95
N ASN A 192 -8.65 -12.69 -24.00
CA ASN A 192 -8.41 -14.11 -24.19
C ASN A 192 -6.91 -14.41 -24.28
N PHE A 193 -6.41 -15.14 -23.29
CA PHE A 193 -5.04 -15.63 -23.13
C PHE A 193 -4.96 -17.16 -23.22
N SER A 194 -6.07 -17.84 -23.50
CA SER A 194 -6.18 -19.30 -23.43
C SER A 194 -5.19 -20.05 -24.33
N GLY A 195 -4.77 -21.22 -23.88
CA GLY A 195 -3.86 -22.09 -24.61
C GLY A 195 -2.42 -21.58 -24.70
N SER A 196 -2.07 -20.52 -23.98
CA SER A 196 -0.75 -19.89 -24.04
C SER A 196 0.30 -20.65 -23.23
N THR A 197 1.57 -20.43 -23.53
CA THR A 197 2.70 -21.02 -22.80
C THR A 197 3.65 -19.92 -22.32
N TYR A 198 3.85 -19.87 -21.01
CA TYR A 198 4.77 -18.95 -20.33
C TYR A 198 5.96 -19.76 -19.81
N ARG A 199 7.15 -19.56 -20.39
CA ARG A 199 8.34 -20.30 -19.94
C ARG A 199 8.99 -19.72 -18.69
N ASP A 200 8.81 -18.42 -18.52
CA ASP A 200 9.33 -17.61 -17.43
C ASP A 200 8.13 -16.96 -16.71
N TRP A 201 8.41 -16.11 -15.73
CA TRP A 201 7.38 -15.46 -14.92
C TRP A 201 6.38 -14.64 -15.75
N VAL A 202 5.11 -14.63 -15.32
CA VAL A 202 4.06 -13.80 -15.90
C VAL A 202 3.20 -13.14 -14.81
N GLY A 203 2.94 -11.85 -14.97
CA GLY A 203 2.07 -11.07 -14.09
C GLY A 203 0.75 -10.67 -14.75
N PHE A 204 -0.36 -10.96 -14.08
CA PHE A 204 -1.74 -10.54 -14.39
C PHE A 204 -2.41 -9.85 -13.19
N ASN A 205 -1.68 -9.65 -12.10
CA ASN A 205 -2.15 -9.08 -10.84
C ASN A 205 -2.61 -7.60 -10.96
N ASP A 206 -3.28 -7.10 -9.91
CA ASP A 206 -3.76 -5.72 -9.82
C ASP A 206 -4.66 -5.28 -10.98
N SER A 207 -5.28 -6.22 -11.70
CA SER A 207 -5.95 -5.94 -12.96
C SER A 207 -7.46 -6.02 -12.85
N THR A 208 -8.16 -5.16 -13.60
CA THR A 208 -9.62 -5.11 -13.66
C THR A 208 -10.13 -5.62 -15.01
N TYR A 209 -10.87 -6.72 -14.99
CA TYR A 209 -11.49 -7.34 -16.16
C TYR A 209 -13.00 -7.06 -16.17
N ARG A 210 -13.44 -6.10 -17.00
CA ARG A 210 -14.86 -5.79 -17.16
C ARG A 210 -15.59 -6.77 -18.07
N GLY A 211 -14.88 -7.29 -19.08
CA GLY A 211 -15.38 -8.28 -20.03
C GLY A 211 -15.06 -9.71 -19.60
N ARG A 212 -15.58 -10.68 -20.37
CA ARG A 212 -15.26 -12.11 -20.20
C ARG A 212 -13.76 -12.34 -20.37
N THR A 213 -13.17 -13.13 -19.48
CA THR A 213 -11.74 -13.40 -19.48
C THR A 213 -11.46 -14.89 -19.56
N ASP A 214 -10.53 -15.29 -20.41
CA ASP A 214 -10.22 -16.70 -20.67
C ASP A 214 -8.71 -16.94 -20.61
N PHE A 215 -8.25 -17.62 -19.56
CA PHE A 215 -6.90 -18.12 -19.34
C PHE A 215 -6.78 -19.63 -19.55
N SER A 216 -7.86 -20.30 -19.94
CA SER A 216 -7.98 -21.74 -19.89
C SER A 216 -6.97 -22.46 -20.78
N GLY A 217 -6.62 -23.70 -20.43
CA GLY A 217 -5.75 -24.53 -21.27
C GLY A 217 -4.29 -24.06 -21.37
N SER A 218 -3.87 -23.12 -20.53
CA SER A 218 -2.55 -22.49 -20.58
C SER A 218 -1.50 -23.32 -19.82
N THR A 219 -0.23 -23.07 -20.09
CA THR A 219 0.90 -23.74 -19.43
C THR A 219 1.88 -22.72 -18.88
N TYR A 220 2.02 -22.69 -17.56
CA TYR A 220 2.91 -21.82 -16.81
C TYR A 220 4.09 -22.63 -16.32
N ARG A 221 5.28 -22.38 -16.88
CA ARG A 221 6.51 -23.08 -16.50
C ARG A 221 7.35 -22.33 -15.47
N GLY A 222 7.24 -21.00 -15.44
CA GLY A 222 7.66 -20.17 -14.33
C GLY A 222 6.45 -19.70 -13.52
N GLY A 223 6.70 -18.95 -12.46
CA GLY A 223 5.67 -18.40 -11.58
C GLY A 223 4.61 -17.59 -12.33
N ALA A 224 3.35 -17.69 -11.89
CA ALA A 224 2.24 -16.98 -12.50
C ALA A 224 1.44 -16.25 -11.44
N ASP A 225 1.26 -14.95 -11.65
CA ASP A 225 0.73 -14.06 -10.63
C ASP A 225 -0.60 -13.44 -11.09
N PHE A 226 -1.67 -13.65 -10.31
CA PHE A 226 -3.03 -13.18 -10.56
C PHE A 226 -3.64 -12.47 -9.34
N HIS A 227 -2.87 -12.16 -8.29
CA HIS A 227 -3.41 -11.60 -7.04
C HIS A 227 -4.08 -10.23 -7.22
N GLU A 228 -4.87 -9.83 -6.21
CA GLU A 228 -5.53 -8.51 -6.12
C GLU A 228 -6.32 -8.10 -7.39
N SER A 229 -6.80 -9.08 -8.15
CA SER A 229 -7.47 -8.83 -9.42
C SER A 229 -8.99 -8.86 -9.30
N ILE A 230 -9.66 -8.04 -10.11
CA ILE A 230 -11.12 -7.89 -10.11
C ILE A 230 -11.69 -8.43 -11.43
N TYR A 231 -12.50 -9.48 -11.33
CA TYR A 231 -13.20 -10.08 -12.46
C TYR A 231 -14.69 -9.75 -12.38
N GLN A 232 -15.14 -8.78 -13.19
CA GLN A 232 -16.54 -8.33 -13.16
C GLN A 232 -17.48 -9.26 -13.94
N ALA A 233 -16.94 -10.00 -14.91
CA ALA A 233 -17.65 -11.02 -15.68
C ALA A 233 -17.06 -12.41 -15.40
N GLU A 234 -17.55 -13.43 -16.10
CA GLU A 234 -17.01 -14.80 -16.03
C GLU A 234 -15.51 -14.85 -16.36
N VAL A 235 -14.77 -15.65 -15.59
CA VAL A 235 -13.36 -15.96 -15.82
C VAL A 235 -13.15 -17.47 -15.91
N ASP A 236 -12.48 -17.91 -16.98
CA ASP A 236 -12.12 -19.31 -17.19
C ASP A 236 -10.59 -19.51 -17.04
N LEU A 237 -10.17 -20.16 -15.96
CA LEU A 237 -8.80 -20.58 -15.67
C LEU A 237 -8.63 -22.11 -15.75
N SER A 238 -9.62 -22.81 -16.28
CA SER A 238 -9.67 -24.27 -16.27
C SER A 238 -8.64 -24.91 -17.20
N LYS A 239 -8.35 -26.19 -16.99
CA LYS A 239 -7.50 -27.02 -17.86
C LYS A 239 -6.07 -26.49 -18.01
N SER A 240 -5.63 -25.66 -17.07
CA SER A 240 -4.31 -25.05 -17.08
C SER A 240 -3.31 -25.90 -16.32
N VAL A 241 -2.02 -25.74 -16.65
CA VAL A 241 -0.92 -26.47 -16.02
C VAL A 241 0.08 -25.48 -15.45
N TYR A 242 0.23 -25.48 -14.13
CA TYR A 242 1.18 -24.67 -13.38
C TYR A 242 2.33 -25.57 -12.92
N GLN A 243 3.51 -25.44 -13.53
CA GLN A 243 4.69 -26.23 -13.16
C GLN A 243 5.45 -25.64 -11.96
N ASP A 244 5.35 -24.32 -11.80
CA ASP A 244 5.90 -23.54 -10.69
C ASP A 244 4.73 -22.99 -9.84
N TRP A 245 5.04 -22.15 -8.87
CA TRP A 245 4.03 -21.51 -8.02
C TRP A 245 3.01 -20.67 -8.81
N VAL A 246 1.81 -20.57 -8.27
CA VAL A 246 0.78 -19.68 -8.79
C VAL A 246 0.08 -18.97 -7.65
N ASP A 247 -0.23 -17.71 -7.89
CA ASP A 247 -0.84 -16.83 -6.91
C ASP A 247 -2.17 -16.25 -7.42
N PHE A 248 -3.24 -16.46 -6.66
CA PHE A 248 -4.57 -15.92 -6.89
C PHE A 248 -5.10 -15.14 -5.67
N HIS A 249 -4.26 -14.83 -4.68
CA HIS A 249 -4.74 -14.28 -3.40
C HIS A 249 -5.46 -12.93 -3.56
N GLU A 250 -6.30 -12.58 -2.59
CA GLU A 250 -6.99 -11.28 -2.48
C GLU A 250 -7.79 -10.85 -3.74
N SER A 251 -8.17 -11.82 -4.58
CA SER A 251 -8.88 -11.54 -5.82
C SER A 251 -10.39 -11.56 -5.62
N THR A 252 -11.10 -10.71 -6.38
CA THR A 252 -12.56 -10.60 -6.33
C THR A 252 -13.20 -11.06 -7.64
N TYR A 253 -14.03 -12.09 -7.54
CA TYR A 253 -14.74 -12.72 -8.66
C TYR A 253 -16.24 -12.41 -8.57
N TRP A 254 -16.72 -11.49 -9.40
CA TRP A 254 -18.14 -11.11 -9.44
C TRP A 254 -18.99 -12.07 -10.27
N GLY A 255 -18.42 -12.63 -11.34
CA GLY A 255 -19.04 -13.68 -12.14
C GLY A 255 -18.45 -15.05 -11.83
N ASP A 256 -18.90 -16.06 -12.57
CA ASP A 256 -18.42 -17.44 -12.44
C ASP A 256 -16.90 -17.54 -12.57
N ALA A 257 -16.26 -18.23 -11.62
CA ALA A 257 -14.82 -18.47 -11.60
C ALA A 257 -14.53 -19.97 -11.79
N ASN A 258 -13.94 -20.33 -12.94
CA ASN A 258 -13.70 -21.72 -13.30
C ASN A 258 -12.21 -22.09 -13.24
N PHE A 259 -11.80 -22.87 -12.23
CA PHE A 259 -10.45 -23.42 -12.03
C PHE A 259 -10.39 -24.95 -12.26
N SER A 260 -11.42 -25.52 -12.87
CA SER A 260 -11.58 -26.97 -13.01
C SER A 260 -10.51 -27.62 -13.91
N GLU A 261 -10.26 -28.91 -13.71
CA GLU A 261 -9.38 -29.74 -14.53
C GLU A 261 -7.94 -29.20 -14.65
N SER A 262 -7.49 -28.35 -13.72
CA SER A 262 -6.16 -27.74 -13.71
C SER A 262 -5.16 -28.56 -12.90
N ALA A 263 -3.88 -28.49 -13.26
CA ALA A 263 -2.80 -29.22 -12.60
C ALA A 263 -1.77 -28.26 -12.01
N TYR A 264 -1.66 -28.25 -10.69
CA TYR A 264 -0.75 -27.45 -9.88
C TYR A 264 0.38 -28.34 -9.37
N ARG A 265 1.58 -28.16 -9.94
CA ARG A 265 2.76 -28.98 -9.64
C ARG A 265 3.57 -28.45 -8.46
N SER A 266 3.46 -27.16 -8.17
CA SER A 266 3.99 -26.53 -6.97
C SER A 266 2.84 -25.89 -6.16
N TRP A 267 3.16 -24.98 -5.25
CA TRP A 267 2.19 -24.29 -4.39
C TRP A 267 1.19 -23.47 -5.21
N ALA A 268 -0.08 -23.55 -4.83
CA ALA A 268 -1.15 -22.75 -5.40
C ALA A 268 -1.84 -21.95 -4.30
N ASP A 269 -1.80 -20.63 -4.41
CA ASP A 269 -2.35 -19.72 -3.42
C ASP A 269 -3.69 -19.14 -3.89
N PHE A 270 -4.75 -19.35 -3.12
CA PHE A 270 -6.08 -18.75 -3.28
C PHE A 270 -6.50 -18.03 -2.01
N TYR A 271 -5.56 -17.70 -1.13
CA TYR A 271 -5.80 -17.06 0.15
C TYR A 271 -6.65 -15.80 0.01
N ASP A 272 -7.56 -15.60 0.96
CA ASP A 272 -8.34 -14.37 1.10
C ASP A 272 -9.07 -13.87 -0.17
N SER A 273 -9.53 -14.80 -1.00
CA SER A 273 -10.26 -14.46 -2.21
C SER A 273 -11.76 -14.41 -1.98
N THR A 274 -12.46 -13.56 -2.73
CA THR A 274 -13.92 -13.39 -2.65
C THR A 274 -14.61 -13.85 -3.93
N TYR A 275 -15.49 -14.84 -3.83
CA TYR A 275 -16.26 -15.42 -4.93
C TYR A 275 -17.75 -15.08 -4.78
N GLN A 276 -18.26 -14.15 -5.59
CA GLN A 276 -19.65 -13.71 -5.56
C GLN A 276 -20.59 -14.66 -6.29
N ASP A 277 -20.14 -15.33 -7.35
CA ASP A 277 -20.94 -16.34 -8.07
C ASP A 277 -20.35 -17.75 -7.90
N GLU A 278 -20.67 -18.70 -8.79
CA GLU A 278 -20.19 -20.07 -8.69
C GLU A 278 -18.66 -20.16 -8.88
N ALA A 279 -18.00 -20.93 -8.00
CA ALA A 279 -16.57 -21.24 -8.09
C ALA A 279 -16.37 -22.75 -8.29
N SER A 280 -15.70 -23.14 -9.37
CA SER A 280 -15.47 -24.55 -9.70
C SER A 280 -14.00 -24.90 -9.70
N PHE A 281 -13.60 -25.81 -8.82
CA PHE A 281 -12.26 -26.42 -8.72
C PHE A 281 -12.27 -27.89 -9.13
N THR A 282 -13.34 -28.33 -9.81
CA THR A 282 -13.64 -29.74 -10.09
C THR A 282 -12.51 -30.42 -10.85
N GLY A 283 -12.08 -31.60 -10.39
CA GLY A 283 -11.10 -32.44 -11.11
C GLY A 283 -9.69 -31.88 -11.16
N SER A 284 -9.36 -30.87 -10.34
CA SER A 284 -8.03 -30.27 -10.29
C SER A 284 -7.07 -31.08 -9.41
N THR A 285 -5.77 -31.01 -9.69
CA THR A 285 -4.73 -31.76 -8.95
C THR A 285 -3.71 -30.81 -8.35
N TYR A 286 -3.41 -30.97 -7.06
CA TYR A 286 -2.47 -30.15 -6.29
C TYR A 286 -1.33 -31.03 -5.73
N GLN A 287 -0.09 -30.79 -6.13
CA GLN A 287 1.03 -31.67 -5.80
C GLN A 287 1.83 -31.28 -4.55
N GLU A 288 2.22 -30.01 -4.41
CA GLU A 288 3.02 -29.54 -3.26
C GLU A 288 2.21 -28.79 -2.19
N GLY A 289 0.96 -28.45 -2.48
CA GLY A 289 0.01 -27.88 -1.53
C GLY A 289 -0.92 -26.85 -2.16
N VAL A 290 -1.99 -26.49 -1.46
CA VAL A 290 -2.91 -25.43 -1.84
C VAL A 290 -3.44 -24.69 -0.63
N ASP A 291 -3.41 -23.37 -0.70
CA ASP A 291 -4.05 -22.50 0.27
C ASP A 291 -5.39 -21.98 -0.28
N LEU A 292 -6.50 -22.35 0.36
CA LEU A 292 -7.85 -21.83 0.09
C LEU A 292 -8.42 -21.16 1.34
N SER A 293 -7.56 -20.83 2.31
CA SER A 293 -7.94 -20.29 3.62
C SER A 293 -8.35 -18.82 3.54
N CYS A 294 -9.03 -18.35 4.60
CA CYS A 294 -9.55 -16.99 4.74
C CYS A 294 -10.49 -16.49 3.62
N SER A 295 -10.87 -17.36 2.68
CA SER A 295 -11.66 -16.99 1.50
C SER A 295 -13.15 -16.98 1.76
N ILE A 296 -13.87 -16.18 0.97
CA ILE A 296 -15.32 -15.99 1.10
C ILE A 296 -16.01 -16.47 -0.17
N TYR A 297 -16.87 -17.48 -0.02
CA TYR A 297 -17.62 -18.07 -1.11
C TYR A 297 -19.11 -17.82 -0.94
N TRP A 298 -19.67 -16.95 -1.78
CA TRP A 298 -21.08 -16.61 -1.77
C TRP A 298 -21.92 -17.62 -2.55
N GLY A 299 -21.48 -17.89 -3.79
CA GLY A 299 -22.08 -18.88 -4.66
C GLY A 299 -21.68 -20.30 -4.27
N ARG A 300 -22.12 -21.26 -5.09
CA ARG A 300 -21.79 -22.67 -4.88
C ARG A 300 -20.32 -22.91 -5.18
N VAL A 301 -19.70 -23.80 -4.39
CA VAL A 301 -18.31 -24.19 -4.60
C VAL A 301 -18.21 -25.68 -4.86
N ASN A 302 -17.54 -26.04 -5.95
CA ASN A 302 -17.42 -27.42 -6.38
C ASN A 302 -15.96 -27.87 -6.44
N PHE A 303 -15.56 -28.74 -5.52
CA PHE A 303 -14.24 -29.37 -5.42
C PHE A 303 -14.24 -30.82 -5.91
N ARG A 304 -15.33 -31.30 -6.51
CA ARG A 304 -15.54 -32.71 -6.82
C ARG A 304 -14.42 -33.30 -7.67
N GLY A 305 -13.95 -34.48 -7.29
CA GLY A 305 -12.97 -35.25 -8.07
C GLY A 305 -11.57 -34.65 -8.07
N SER A 306 -11.32 -33.62 -7.27
CA SER A 306 -10.00 -33.01 -7.12
C SER A 306 -9.08 -33.87 -6.25
N ILE A 307 -7.79 -33.83 -6.56
CA ILE A 307 -6.76 -34.62 -5.91
C ILE A 307 -5.79 -33.68 -5.19
N TYR A 308 -5.65 -33.86 -3.89
CA TYR A 308 -4.74 -33.10 -3.04
C TYR A 308 -3.64 -34.06 -2.58
N GLU A 309 -2.44 -33.91 -3.14
CA GLU A 309 -1.32 -34.78 -2.79
C GLU A 309 -0.76 -34.41 -1.41
N ASP A 310 -0.54 -33.12 -1.14
CA ASP A 310 -0.03 -32.61 0.14
C ASP A 310 -1.07 -31.73 0.89
N GLU A 311 -0.64 -30.63 1.52
CA GLU A 311 -1.48 -29.78 2.37
C GLU A 311 -2.60 -29.08 1.58
N ALA A 312 -3.80 -29.04 2.16
CA ALA A 312 -4.96 -28.33 1.62
C ALA A 312 -5.63 -27.56 2.77
N ALA A 313 -5.41 -26.25 2.79
CA ALA A 313 -5.92 -25.37 3.83
C ALA A 313 -7.25 -24.73 3.40
N PHE A 314 -8.25 -24.79 4.27
CA PHE A 314 -9.57 -24.17 4.11
C PHE A 314 -9.96 -23.33 5.33
N SER A 315 -9.14 -23.33 6.39
CA SER A 315 -9.36 -22.63 7.66
C SER A 315 -9.66 -21.14 7.46
N GLY A 316 -10.36 -20.51 8.40
CA GLY A 316 -10.71 -19.09 8.29
C GLY A 316 -11.71 -18.75 7.18
N SER A 317 -12.12 -19.71 6.34
CA SER A 317 -13.00 -19.43 5.20
C SER A 317 -14.48 -19.39 5.59
N ILE A 318 -15.28 -18.72 4.77
CA ILE A 318 -16.74 -18.67 4.89
C ILE A 318 -17.39 -19.18 3.61
N PHE A 319 -18.10 -20.31 3.72
CA PHE A 319 -18.91 -20.87 2.63
C PHE A 319 -20.37 -20.55 2.91
N ARG A 320 -20.96 -19.58 2.21
CA ARG A 320 -22.36 -19.20 2.44
C ARG A 320 -23.33 -20.19 1.82
N ASP A 321 -23.13 -20.56 0.56
CA ASP A 321 -23.91 -21.60 -0.11
C ASP A 321 -23.22 -22.97 0.03
N THR A 322 -23.67 -23.97 -0.74
CA THR A 322 -23.20 -25.35 -0.64
C THR A 322 -21.77 -25.54 -1.14
N ILE A 323 -21.00 -26.31 -0.38
CA ILE A 323 -19.73 -26.89 -0.80
C ILE A 323 -19.92 -28.36 -1.20
N ASP A 324 -19.29 -28.77 -2.30
CA ASP A 324 -19.39 -30.14 -2.85
C ASP A 324 -18.00 -30.74 -3.14
N PHE A 325 -17.57 -31.71 -2.34
CA PHE A 325 -16.44 -32.62 -2.63
C PHE A 325 -16.90 -33.92 -3.34
N GLY A 326 -18.21 -34.14 -3.45
CA GLY A 326 -18.86 -35.13 -4.30
C GLY A 326 -19.13 -36.50 -3.69
N LYS A 327 -20.36 -37.00 -3.85
CA LYS A 327 -20.68 -38.44 -3.85
C LYS A 327 -20.56 -39.04 -5.24
N ASP A 328 -19.88 -40.19 -5.32
CA ASP A 328 -19.62 -40.95 -6.54
C ASP A 328 -20.93 -41.38 -7.26
N THR A 329 -21.45 -40.48 -8.10
CA THR A 329 -22.73 -40.64 -8.81
C THR A 329 -22.57 -40.59 -10.33
N GLY A 330 -21.41 -40.99 -10.84
CA GLY A 330 -21.24 -41.41 -12.24
C GLY A 330 -20.99 -40.28 -13.24
N SER A 331 -19.88 -39.55 -13.07
CA SER A 331 -19.01 -39.07 -14.17
C SER A 331 -17.76 -38.32 -13.65
N GLY A 332 -17.76 -37.90 -12.38
CA GLY A 332 -16.58 -37.46 -11.63
C GLY A 332 -16.55 -38.18 -10.27
N GLY A 333 -15.40 -38.72 -9.88
CA GLY A 333 -15.23 -39.38 -8.57
C GLY A 333 -15.36 -38.39 -7.41
N SER A 334 -15.37 -38.90 -6.18
CA SER A 334 -15.19 -38.08 -4.97
C SER A 334 -13.78 -37.49 -4.94
N SER A 335 -13.61 -36.33 -4.28
CA SER A 335 -12.27 -35.75 -4.07
C SER A 335 -11.41 -36.65 -3.19
N ARG A 336 -10.09 -36.55 -3.33
CA ARG A 336 -9.14 -37.43 -2.64
C ARG A 336 -7.98 -36.62 -2.06
N PHE A 337 -7.76 -36.76 -0.76
CA PHE A 337 -6.63 -36.21 -0.03
C PHE A 337 -5.65 -37.34 0.27
N THR A 338 -4.39 -37.29 -0.16
CA THR A 338 -3.52 -38.48 -0.12
C THR A 338 -2.57 -38.53 1.07
N ARG A 339 -1.85 -37.44 1.38
CA ARG A 339 -0.86 -37.40 2.48
C ARG A 339 -1.39 -36.79 3.75
N CYS A 340 -2.17 -35.71 3.62
CA CYS A 340 -2.66 -34.89 4.72
C CYS A 340 -4.18 -34.81 4.68
N ALA A 341 -4.83 -34.73 5.84
CA ALA A 341 -6.25 -34.39 5.91
C ALA A 341 -6.42 -32.89 5.61
N PRO A 342 -7.53 -32.46 4.97
CA PRO A 342 -7.78 -31.05 4.75
C PRO A 342 -7.96 -30.30 6.08
N ALA A 343 -7.35 -29.13 6.17
CA ALA A 343 -7.40 -28.30 7.36
C ALA A 343 -8.54 -27.28 7.26
N PHE A 344 -9.68 -27.59 7.86
CA PHE A 344 -10.80 -26.64 8.02
C PHE A 344 -10.72 -25.80 9.31
N TYR A 345 -9.73 -26.10 10.15
CA TYR A 345 -9.47 -25.41 11.39
C TYR A 345 -7.96 -25.20 11.52
N ASP A 346 -7.57 -23.97 11.81
CA ASP A 346 -6.19 -23.61 12.13
C ASP A 346 -6.04 -23.52 13.64
N GLU A 347 -5.29 -24.47 14.22
CA GLU A 347 -5.01 -24.51 15.65
C GLU A 347 -4.05 -23.39 16.08
N ALA A 348 -3.13 -22.96 15.22
CA ALA A 348 -2.15 -21.93 15.54
C ALA A 348 -2.83 -20.56 15.70
N ASN A 349 -3.74 -20.23 14.78
CA ASN A 349 -4.46 -18.96 14.77
C ASN A 349 -5.87 -19.03 15.39
N GLN A 350 -6.30 -20.22 15.85
CA GLN A 350 -7.63 -20.48 16.40
C GLN A 350 -8.78 -20.07 15.46
N GLN A 351 -8.59 -20.24 14.16
CA GLN A 351 -9.57 -19.86 13.14
C GLN A 351 -10.31 -21.09 12.61
N ASN A 352 -11.64 -21.04 12.63
CA ASN A 352 -12.50 -22.09 12.10
C ASN A 352 -13.23 -21.71 10.82
N THR A 353 -13.51 -22.70 9.98
CA THR A 353 -14.33 -22.51 8.78
C THR A 353 -15.82 -22.41 9.15
N LEU A 354 -16.54 -21.46 8.53
CA LEU A 354 -17.97 -21.26 8.75
C LEU A 354 -18.80 -21.67 7.53
N PHE A 355 -19.94 -22.32 7.78
CA PHE A 355 -20.84 -22.80 6.73
C PHE A 355 -22.24 -22.16 6.82
N GLY A 356 -22.80 -21.73 5.70
CA GLY A 356 -24.11 -21.10 5.63
C GLY A 356 -25.25 -22.05 5.25
N ALA A 357 -24.95 -23.07 4.43
CA ALA A 357 -25.91 -24.07 3.95
C ALA A 357 -25.85 -25.38 4.76
N PRO A 358 -27.00 -26.01 5.08
CA PRO A 358 -27.04 -27.26 5.85
C PRO A 358 -26.78 -28.53 5.00
N ASN A 359 -26.74 -28.43 3.68
CA ASN A 359 -26.70 -29.56 2.74
C ASN A 359 -25.37 -29.65 1.96
N ASN A 360 -24.27 -29.42 2.68
CA ASN A 360 -22.90 -29.58 2.16
C ASN A 360 -22.57 -31.06 1.92
N ASP A 361 -21.71 -31.34 0.96
CA ASP A 361 -21.19 -32.68 0.71
C ASP A 361 -19.68 -32.74 0.92
N PHE A 362 -19.27 -33.33 2.05
CA PHE A 362 -17.86 -33.56 2.41
C PHE A 362 -17.41 -34.98 2.09
N SER A 363 -18.08 -35.67 1.17
CA SER A 363 -17.70 -37.03 0.79
C SER A 363 -16.36 -37.01 0.05
N ALA A 364 -15.38 -37.75 0.60
CA ALA A 364 -14.06 -37.93 0.01
C ALA A 364 -13.73 -39.43 -0.13
N GLU A 365 -12.82 -39.77 -1.03
CA GLU A 365 -12.37 -41.14 -1.21
C GLU A 365 -11.52 -41.61 -0.01
N ASN A 366 -12.05 -42.57 0.76
CA ASN A 366 -11.44 -43.05 2.00
C ASN A 366 -10.66 -44.37 1.86
N SER A 367 -10.61 -44.99 0.68
CA SER A 367 -9.92 -46.28 0.47
C SER A 367 -8.40 -46.17 0.55
N GLU A 368 -7.85 -45.07 0.06
CA GLU A 368 -6.40 -44.81 -0.05
C GLU A 368 -5.99 -43.40 0.40
N GLY A 369 -6.92 -42.59 0.94
CA GLY A 369 -6.70 -41.19 1.30
C GLY A 369 -7.10 -40.82 2.73
N CYS A 370 -6.73 -39.60 3.16
CA CYS A 370 -7.10 -38.99 4.43
C CYS A 370 -8.59 -38.57 4.42
N PRO A 371 -9.41 -39.07 5.36
CA PRO A 371 -10.84 -38.75 5.40
C PRO A 371 -11.10 -37.34 5.94
N ILE A 372 -12.23 -36.75 5.53
CA ILE A 372 -12.79 -35.59 6.23
C ILE A 372 -13.57 -36.09 7.44
N LEU A 373 -13.13 -35.72 8.64
CA LEU A 373 -13.79 -36.12 9.88
C LEU A 373 -14.95 -35.16 10.18
N LEU A 374 -16.16 -35.72 10.37
CA LEU A 374 -17.38 -34.97 10.58
C LEU A 374 -17.91 -35.10 12.02
N THR A 375 -18.50 -34.01 12.51
CA THR A 375 -19.30 -33.93 13.74
C THR A 375 -20.68 -34.57 13.55
N PRO A 376 -21.46 -34.81 14.63
CA PRO A 376 -22.84 -35.29 14.52
C PRO A 376 -23.78 -34.39 13.70
N ASP A 377 -23.43 -33.11 13.56
CA ASP A 377 -24.15 -32.12 12.77
C ASP A 377 -23.70 -32.09 11.29
N GLU A 378 -22.96 -33.12 10.84
CA GLU A 378 -22.47 -33.31 9.46
C GLU A 378 -21.51 -32.21 8.95
N LEU A 379 -20.84 -31.48 9.86
CA LEU A 379 -19.77 -30.51 9.54
C LEU A 379 -18.38 -31.06 9.87
N PRO A 380 -17.29 -30.58 9.21
CA PRO A 380 -15.93 -30.88 9.61
C PRO A 380 -15.68 -30.55 11.09
N LEU A 381 -14.74 -31.27 11.73
CA LEU A 381 -14.37 -31.00 13.12
C LEU A 381 -14.02 -29.52 13.33
N ASP A 382 -14.42 -29.00 14.48
CA ASP A 382 -14.19 -27.62 14.94
C ASP A 382 -14.80 -26.50 14.07
N CYS A 383 -15.60 -26.86 13.06
CA CYS A 383 -16.37 -25.93 12.24
C CYS A 383 -17.78 -25.71 12.77
N ARG A 384 -18.45 -24.65 12.32
CA ARG A 384 -19.83 -24.32 12.73
C ARG A 384 -20.64 -23.66 11.62
N PHE A 385 -21.96 -23.65 11.78
CA PHE A 385 -22.82 -22.87 10.92
C PHE A 385 -22.75 -21.37 11.25
N LEU A 386 -22.92 -20.52 10.22
CA LEU A 386 -23.18 -19.10 10.40
C LEU A 386 -24.45 -18.89 11.23
N SER A 387 -24.37 -18.05 12.27
CA SER A 387 -25.54 -17.60 13.03
C SER A 387 -26.45 -16.71 12.18
N THR A 388 -27.71 -16.53 12.59
CA THR A 388 -28.66 -15.63 11.90
C THR A 388 -28.09 -14.21 11.77
N ALA A 389 -27.52 -13.66 12.84
CA ALA A 389 -26.92 -12.33 12.82
C ALA A 389 -25.72 -12.23 11.86
N GLN A 390 -24.88 -13.26 11.80
CA GLN A 390 -23.76 -13.31 10.85
C GLN A 390 -24.25 -13.40 9.40
N LYS A 391 -25.29 -14.21 9.12
CA LYS A 391 -25.90 -14.28 7.79
C LYS A 391 -26.51 -12.94 7.37
N ASP A 392 -27.16 -12.24 8.30
CA ASP A 392 -27.77 -10.94 8.04
C ASP A 392 -26.71 -9.84 7.80
N TYR A 393 -25.65 -9.81 8.62
CA TYR A 393 -24.53 -8.88 8.41
C TYR A 393 -23.85 -9.13 7.06
N LEU A 394 -23.44 -10.38 6.81
CA LEU A 394 -22.81 -10.80 5.55
C LEU A 394 -23.70 -10.43 4.35
N GLY A 395 -25.01 -10.68 4.46
CA GLY A 395 -25.97 -10.32 3.40
C GLY A 395 -26.13 -8.82 3.17
N ASN A 396 -26.05 -8.00 4.21
CA ASN A 396 -26.14 -6.54 4.10
C ASN A 396 -24.85 -5.92 3.53
N THR A 397 -23.68 -6.36 4.00
CA THR A 397 -22.38 -5.88 3.50
C THR A 397 -22.21 -6.23 2.04
N LEU A 398 -22.63 -7.43 1.63
CA LEU A 398 -22.56 -7.84 0.24
C LEU A 398 -23.56 -7.13 -0.66
N ARG A 399 -24.76 -6.80 -0.17
CA ARG A 399 -25.65 -5.90 -0.91
C ARG A 399 -24.99 -4.52 -1.13
N ARG A 400 -24.31 -3.96 -0.12
CA ARG A 400 -23.57 -2.69 -0.28
C ARG A 400 -22.44 -2.82 -1.30
N LEU A 401 -21.72 -3.95 -1.29
CA LEU A 401 -20.67 -4.27 -2.27
C LEU A 401 -21.27 -4.31 -3.69
N GLU A 402 -22.35 -5.06 -3.89
CA GLU A 402 -23.05 -5.22 -5.18
C GLU A 402 -23.65 -3.89 -5.67
N GLU A 403 -24.29 -3.11 -4.80
CA GLU A 403 -24.79 -1.77 -5.11
C GLU A 403 -23.65 -0.84 -5.55
N THR A 404 -22.54 -0.83 -4.80
CA THR A 404 -21.36 -0.01 -5.15
C THR A 404 -20.72 -0.47 -6.45
N ASN A 405 -20.68 -1.77 -6.74
CA ASN A 405 -20.14 -2.30 -8.00
C ASN A 405 -21.05 -1.95 -9.18
N ASN A 406 -22.37 -2.02 -9.00
CA ASN A 406 -23.32 -1.56 -10.01
C ASN A 406 -23.20 -0.05 -10.25
N GLU A 407 -22.99 0.75 -9.21
CA GLU A 407 -22.68 2.18 -9.33
C GLU A 407 -21.35 2.40 -10.07
N PHE A 408 -20.32 1.61 -9.77
CA PHE A 408 -19.01 1.67 -10.43
C PHE A 408 -19.12 1.33 -11.92
N LEU A 409 -19.92 0.32 -12.27
CA LEU A 409 -20.22 -0.04 -13.66
C LEU A 409 -21.05 1.03 -14.39
N ALA A 410 -21.92 1.74 -13.67
CA ALA A 410 -22.72 2.83 -14.21
C ALA A 410 -21.98 4.18 -14.25
N ALA A 411 -20.84 4.28 -13.58
CA ALA A 411 -20.06 5.51 -13.48
C ALA A 411 -19.52 5.93 -14.86
N LYS A 412 -19.73 7.21 -15.19
CA LYS A 412 -19.35 7.79 -16.49
C LYS A 412 -18.18 8.77 -16.39
N ASN A 413 -17.60 8.94 -15.20
CA ASN A 413 -16.48 9.85 -14.93
C ASN A 413 -15.37 9.07 -14.22
N HIS A 414 -14.14 9.22 -14.67
CA HIS A 414 -12.93 8.61 -14.10
C HIS A 414 -12.74 8.95 -12.61
N GLU A 415 -13.08 10.15 -12.14
CA GLU A 415 -12.98 10.50 -10.71
C GLU A 415 -13.97 9.68 -9.86
N VAL A 416 -15.19 9.47 -10.38
CA VAL A 416 -16.23 8.67 -9.72
C VAL A 416 -15.90 7.18 -9.81
N GLU A 417 -15.36 6.71 -10.94
CA GLU A 417 -14.82 5.34 -11.05
C GLU A 417 -13.72 5.12 -10.00
N LYS A 418 -12.78 6.05 -9.85
CA LYS A 418 -11.71 5.94 -8.86
C LYS A 418 -12.26 5.90 -7.41
N GLU A 419 -13.16 6.82 -7.06
CA GLU A 419 -13.82 6.86 -5.74
C GLU A 419 -14.58 5.56 -5.45
N LEU A 420 -15.35 5.07 -6.42
CA LEU A 420 -16.13 3.84 -6.26
C LEU A 420 -15.23 2.59 -6.23
N SER A 421 -14.10 2.59 -6.94
CA SER A 421 -13.07 1.54 -6.85
C SER A 421 -12.44 1.50 -5.46
N GLU A 422 -12.10 2.67 -4.89
CA GLU A 422 -11.57 2.77 -3.52
C GLU A 422 -12.61 2.32 -2.49
N LYS A 423 -13.89 2.68 -2.70
CA LYS A 423 -15.01 2.22 -1.87
C LYS A 423 -15.25 0.72 -1.97
N LEU A 424 -15.11 0.13 -3.16
CA LEU A 424 -15.17 -1.32 -3.35
C LEU A 424 -14.05 -2.02 -2.59
N ARG A 425 -12.80 -1.55 -2.72
CA ARG A 425 -11.66 -2.08 -1.98
C ARG A 425 -11.88 -1.98 -0.46
N SER A 426 -12.37 -0.82 0.01
CA SER A 426 -12.69 -0.63 1.43
C SER A 426 -13.80 -1.58 1.92
N LEU A 427 -14.83 -1.84 1.12
CA LEU A 427 -15.88 -2.79 1.47
C LEU A 427 -15.39 -4.25 1.45
N THR A 428 -14.51 -4.61 0.51
CA THR A 428 -13.83 -5.91 0.49
C THR A 428 -12.96 -6.08 1.73
N GLN A 429 -12.20 -5.05 2.13
CA GLN A 429 -11.42 -5.05 3.36
C GLN A 429 -12.32 -5.15 4.62
N GLU A 430 -13.45 -4.42 4.66
CA GLU A 430 -14.44 -4.56 5.75
C GLU A 430 -14.91 -6.02 5.88
N LEU A 431 -15.11 -6.69 4.74
CA LEU A 431 -15.53 -8.09 4.67
C LEU A 431 -14.43 -9.04 5.16
N HIS A 432 -13.17 -8.79 4.79
CA HIS A 432 -12.00 -9.52 5.24
C HIS A 432 -11.83 -9.42 6.76
N ASP A 433 -11.72 -8.20 7.28
CA ASP A 433 -11.57 -7.94 8.72
C ASP A 433 -12.70 -8.57 9.53
N TRP A 434 -13.91 -8.57 8.96
CA TRP A 434 -15.05 -9.24 9.57
C TRP A 434 -14.90 -10.76 9.54
N CYS A 435 -14.49 -11.33 8.41
CA CYS A 435 -14.25 -12.77 8.22
C CYS A 435 -13.28 -13.31 9.27
N GLU A 436 -12.12 -12.65 9.41
CA GLU A 436 -11.09 -12.98 10.39
C GLU A 436 -11.67 -13.02 11.82
N LYS A 437 -12.44 -11.99 12.19
CA LYS A 437 -13.07 -11.89 13.51
C LYS A 437 -14.11 -12.97 13.78
N VAL A 438 -14.93 -13.33 12.78
CA VAL A 438 -16.03 -14.29 13.01
C VAL A 438 -15.57 -15.74 12.94
N THR A 439 -14.47 -16.01 12.24
CA THR A 439 -13.83 -17.31 12.15
C THR A 439 -12.89 -17.56 13.33
N ALA A 440 -12.38 -16.52 13.98
CA ALA A 440 -11.70 -16.64 15.27
C ALA A 440 -12.61 -17.26 16.36
N LEU A 441 -12.15 -18.32 17.01
CA LEU A 441 -12.85 -18.92 18.14
C LEU A 441 -12.66 -18.07 19.41
N PRO A 442 -13.71 -17.86 20.22
CA PRO A 442 -13.54 -17.25 21.53
C PRO A 442 -12.69 -18.18 22.43
N PRO A 443 -11.81 -17.62 23.29
CA PRO A 443 -10.84 -18.39 24.10
C PRO A 443 -11.44 -19.39 25.11
N ASN A 444 -12.77 -19.48 25.22
CA ASN A 444 -13.52 -20.34 26.15
C ASN A 444 -14.46 -21.34 25.45
N SER A 445 -14.14 -21.81 24.23
CA SER A 445 -14.90 -22.88 23.57
C SER A 445 -14.74 -24.22 24.31
N PRO A 446 -15.81 -25.06 24.47
CA PRO A 446 -15.74 -26.34 25.18
C PRO A 446 -14.80 -27.40 24.56
N ASN A 447 -14.28 -27.16 23.35
CA ASN A 447 -13.29 -28.04 22.71
C ASN A 447 -11.86 -27.80 23.20
N ASN A 448 -11.66 -26.89 24.16
CA ASN A 448 -10.37 -26.65 24.82
C ASN A 448 -10.04 -27.79 25.83
N THR A 449 -9.96 -29.03 25.34
CA THR A 449 -9.51 -30.19 26.13
C THR A 449 -8.46 -30.97 25.34
N GLY A 450 -7.19 -30.60 25.49
CA GLY A 450 -6.10 -31.43 25.02
C GLY A 450 -4.74 -30.75 25.11
N THR A 451 -4.01 -31.00 26.20
CA THR A 451 -2.56 -30.77 26.33
C THR A 451 -1.79 -31.07 25.02
N PRO A 452 -0.84 -30.22 24.58
CA PRO A 452 -0.07 -30.46 23.38
C PRO A 452 0.83 -31.68 23.57
N GLN A 453 0.49 -32.80 22.92
CA GLN A 453 1.49 -33.82 22.62
C GLN A 453 2.32 -33.31 21.45
N GLN A 454 3.48 -32.72 21.78
CA GLN A 454 4.58 -32.58 20.83
C GLN A 454 4.95 -33.95 20.27
N ALA A 455 4.40 -34.32 19.11
CA ALA A 455 5.04 -35.24 18.20
C ALA A 455 6.10 -34.44 17.43
N LYS A 456 7.32 -34.40 17.99
CA LYS A 456 8.52 -34.07 17.22
C LYS A 456 8.61 -35.04 16.04
N LEU A 457 8.22 -34.62 14.83
CA LEU A 457 8.79 -35.19 13.61
C LEU A 457 10.00 -34.34 13.22
N LYS A 458 11.19 -34.92 13.44
CA LYS A 458 12.40 -34.50 12.75
C LYS A 458 12.17 -34.69 11.25
N ARG A 459 12.29 -33.63 10.45
CA ARG A 459 12.59 -33.78 9.03
C ARG A 459 14.00 -34.37 8.94
N ALA A 460 14.08 -35.61 8.48
CA ALA A 460 15.32 -36.24 8.10
C ALA A 460 15.81 -35.58 6.82
N GLU A 461 17.10 -35.23 6.78
CA GLU A 461 17.82 -35.04 5.53
C GLU A 461 17.79 -36.38 4.79
N GLU A 462 16.95 -36.49 3.76
CA GLU A 462 17.05 -37.56 2.77
C GLU A 462 17.94 -37.07 1.62
N GLU A 463 19.19 -37.54 1.63
CA GLU A 463 20.01 -37.65 0.43
C GLU A 463 19.25 -38.48 -0.62
N VAL A 464 19.05 -37.92 -1.82
CA VAL A 464 18.60 -38.70 -2.99
C VAL A 464 19.81 -39.06 -3.86
N PRO A 465 19.90 -40.32 -4.35
CA PRO A 465 21.13 -40.94 -4.80
C PRO A 465 21.31 -40.93 -6.33
N TRP A 466 22.57 -40.98 -6.79
CA TRP A 466 22.91 -41.48 -8.13
C TRP A 466 23.99 -42.57 -8.05
N PHE A 467 23.63 -43.73 -8.64
CA PHE A 467 24.37 -44.99 -8.90
C PHE A 467 25.41 -44.84 -10.05
N PRO A 468 25.97 -45.91 -10.66
CA PRO A 468 26.68 -47.10 -10.16
C PRO A 468 28.04 -47.30 -10.87
N ALA A 469 29.04 -47.85 -10.17
CA ALA A 469 30.08 -48.65 -10.81
C ALA A 469 29.99 -50.05 -10.17
N GLY A 470 29.46 -51.07 -10.81
CA GLY A 470 29.80 -51.48 -12.17
C GLY A 470 30.85 -52.59 -12.10
N GLY A 471 30.47 -53.73 -11.54
CA GLY A 471 30.85 -55.04 -12.08
C GLY A 471 32.30 -55.36 -12.39
N GLU A 472 33.30 -55.00 -11.56
CA GLU A 472 34.65 -55.61 -11.65
C GLU A 472 35.25 -56.02 -10.30
N ALA A 473 34.60 -55.72 -9.17
CA ALA A 473 35.10 -56.10 -7.84
C ALA A 473 34.66 -57.51 -7.38
N PHE A 474 33.65 -58.11 -8.03
CA PHE A 474 33.08 -59.41 -7.64
C PHE A 474 33.60 -60.61 -8.45
N SER A 475 34.47 -60.42 -9.44
CA SER A 475 35.13 -61.53 -10.15
C SER A 475 36.55 -61.85 -9.63
N LEU A 476 37.10 -61.03 -8.73
CA LEU A 476 38.42 -61.26 -8.12
C LEU A 476 38.36 -61.97 -6.76
N LEU A 477 37.15 -62.14 -6.19
CA LEU A 477 36.95 -62.75 -4.87
C LEU A 477 36.92 -64.29 -4.88
N ASP A 478 36.70 -64.93 -6.04
CA ASP A 478 36.73 -66.39 -6.14
C ASP A 478 38.16 -66.95 -6.38
N ASP A 479 39.06 -66.18 -6.97
CA ASP A 479 40.48 -66.56 -7.09
C ASP A 479 41.30 -66.21 -5.84
N TYR A 480 40.77 -65.37 -4.95
CA TYR A 480 41.48 -64.84 -3.78
C TYR A 480 41.66 -65.83 -2.61
N ARG A 481 41.03 -67.02 -2.65
CA ARG A 481 41.03 -67.97 -1.53
C ARG A 481 42.32 -68.79 -1.37
N LYS A 482 43.41 -68.50 -2.10
CA LYS A 482 44.56 -69.43 -2.20
C LYS A 482 45.99 -68.91 -1.95
N ASN A 483 46.26 -67.64 -1.64
CA ASN A 483 47.64 -67.20 -1.38
C ASN A 483 47.80 -66.31 -0.15
N ILE A 484 48.32 -66.88 0.94
CA ILE A 484 48.44 -66.28 2.29
C ILE A 484 49.73 -65.45 2.50
N ASN A 485 50.54 -65.16 1.47
CA ASN A 485 51.91 -64.65 1.70
C ASN A 485 52.21 -63.18 1.34
N ASP A 486 51.25 -62.33 0.94
CA ASP A 486 51.56 -60.93 0.57
C ASP A 486 50.61 -59.87 1.19
N HIS A 487 49.97 -60.15 2.33
CA HIS A 487 49.10 -59.18 3.01
C HIS A 487 49.80 -57.86 3.41
N ALA A 488 51.09 -57.89 3.75
CA ALA A 488 51.83 -56.71 4.20
C ALA A 488 52.23 -55.74 3.07
N LYS A 489 52.50 -56.24 1.86
CA LYS A 489 52.81 -55.40 0.70
C LYS A 489 51.57 -54.73 0.13
N ILE A 490 50.44 -55.45 0.14
CA ILE A 490 49.16 -54.94 -0.37
C ILE A 490 48.60 -53.86 0.58
N TYR A 491 48.72 -54.03 1.90
CA TYR A 491 48.33 -52.98 2.86
C TYR A 491 49.16 -51.70 2.72
N ALA A 492 50.45 -51.81 2.42
CA ALA A 492 51.31 -50.65 2.18
C ALA A 492 50.88 -49.88 0.91
N VAL A 493 50.55 -50.60 -0.18
CA VAL A 493 50.08 -49.99 -1.43
C VAL A 493 48.70 -49.35 -1.26
N ILE A 494 47.77 -50.01 -0.57
CA ILE A 494 46.43 -49.44 -0.29
C ILE A 494 46.55 -48.20 0.59
N LYS A 495 47.43 -48.22 1.60
CA LYS A 495 47.69 -47.06 2.46
C LYS A 495 48.29 -45.89 1.70
N ASP A 496 49.27 -46.13 0.83
CA ASP A 496 49.86 -45.08 -0.02
C ASP A 496 48.82 -44.50 -1.00
N ILE A 497 47.93 -45.33 -1.54
CA ILE A 497 46.82 -44.87 -2.41
C ILE A 497 45.81 -44.03 -1.62
N LEU A 498 45.46 -44.42 -0.39
CA LEU A 498 44.53 -43.66 0.46
C LEU A 498 45.15 -42.33 0.90
N GLU A 499 46.42 -42.30 1.33
CA GLU A 499 47.13 -41.06 1.68
C GLU A 499 47.31 -40.15 0.45
N SER A 500 47.48 -40.71 -0.73
CA SER A 500 47.51 -39.96 -2.00
C SER A 500 46.14 -39.35 -2.33
N HIS A 501 45.05 -40.09 -2.17
CA HIS A 501 43.70 -39.56 -2.37
C HIS A 501 43.34 -38.49 -1.34
N GLU A 502 43.73 -38.66 -0.08
CA GLU A 502 43.50 -37.67 0.98
C GLU A 502 44.24 -36.35 0.69
N ARG A 503 45.48 -36.43 0.17
CA ARG A 503 46.21 -35.24 -0.31
C ARG A 503 45.55 -34.59 -1.52
N GLN A 504 45.03 -35.37 -2.47
CA GLN A 504 44.31 -34.84 -3.63
C GLN A 504 42.99 -34.16 -3.25
N ILE A 505 42.23 -34.72 -2.31
CA ILE A 505 41.01 -34.11 -1.76
C ILE A 505 41.34 -32.78 -1.08
N LYS A 506 42.43 -32.74 -0.29
CA LYS A 506 42.87 -31.51 0.38
C LYS A 506 43.29 -30.42 -0.61
N ILE A 507 44.05 -30.77 -1.64
CA ILE A 507 44.44 -29.83 -2.71
C ILE A 507 43.20 -29.33 -3.48
N LEU A 508 42.25 -30.22 -3.79
CA LEU A 508 41.03 -29.86 -4.49
C LEU A 508 40.13 -28.95 -3.63
N ALA A 509 40.05 -29.19 -2.32
CA ALA A 509 39.35 -28.32 -1.38
C ALA A 509 39.99 -26.92 -1.30
N GLU A 510 41.32 -26.84 -1.19
CA GLU A 510 42.06 -25.56 -1.19
C GLU A 510 41.88 -24.81 -2.52
N GLN A 511 41.91 -25.51 -3.66
CA GLN A 511 41.65 -24.91 -4.98
C GLN A 511 40.20 -24.43 -5.14
N THR A 512 39.23 -25.20 -4.64
CA THR A 512 37.82 -24.83 -4.70
C THR A 512 37.55 -23.59 -3.85
N GLN A 513 38.13 -23.54 -2.64
CA GLN A 513 38.01 -22.38 -1.76
C GLN A 513 38.65 -21.12 -2.37
N GLN A 514 39.83 -21.26 -2.98
CA GLN A 514 40.47 -20.14 -3.67
C GLN A 514 39.71 -19.68 -4.92
N CYS A 515 39.04 -20.59 -5.63
CA CYS A 515 38.16 -20.26 -6.75
C CYS A 515 36.93 -19.47 -6.29
N LEU A 516 36.29 -19.90 -5.18
CA LEU A 516 35.15 -19.20 -4.58
C LEU A 516 35.53 -17.80 -4.08
N GLU A 517 36.68 -17.66 -3.40
CA GLU A 517 37.19 -16.36 -2.95
C GLU A 517 37.49 -15.40 -4.11
N ASN A 518 38.05 -15.91 -5.22
CA ASN A 518 38.30 -15.09 -6.41
C ASN A 518 36.99 -14.67 -7.09
N ALA A 519 36.04 -15.58 -7.26
CA ALA A 519 34.73 -15.27 -7.84
C ALA A 519 33.96 -14.24 -7.00
N PHE A 520 34.03 -14.34 -5.67
CA PHE A 520 33.48 -13.35 -4.75
C PHE A 520 34.13 -11.97 -4.93
N ARG A 521 35.47 -11.90 -4.98
CA ARG A 521 36.19 -10.64 -5.22
C ARG A 521 35.86 -9.99 -6.57
N GLU A 522 35.70 -10.79 -7.61
CA GLU A 522 35.32 -10.31 -8.94
C GLU A 522 33.91 -9.72 -8.94
N ARG A 523 32.93 -10.41 -8.34
CA ARG A 523 31.55 -9.91 -8.19
C ARG A 523 31.50 -8.58 -7.44
N MET A 524 32.24 -8.46 -6.33
CA MET A 524 32.34 -7.21 -5.55
C MET A 524 32.95 -6.06 -6.38
N ALA A 525 33.99 -6.35 -7.18
CA ALA A 525 34.63 -5.35 -8.03
C ALA A 525 33.71 -4.89 -9.17
N GLU A 526 32.94 -5.81 -9.75
CA GLU A 526 31.98 -5.51 -10.81
C GLU A 526 30.87 -4.57 -10.32
N ARG A 527 30.24 -4.88 -9.17
CA ARG A 527 29.21 -4.00 -8.56
C ARG A 527 29.75 -2.60 -8.24
N ARG A 528 30.95 -2.50 -7.65
CA ARG A 528 31.61 -1.20 -7.41
C ARG A 528 31.90 -0.44 -8.70
N GLY A 529 32.21 -1.15 -9.78
CA GLY A 529 32.37 -0.59 -11.13
C GLY A 529 31.07 -0.02 -11.69
N ARG A 530 29.96 -0.77 -11.59
CA ARG A 530 28.62 -0.31 -11.99
C ARG A 530 28.17 0.90 -11.16
N TYR A 531 28.37 0.87 -9.84
CA TYR A 531 28.10 1.99 -8.95
C TYR A 531 28.83 3.26 -9.38
N THR A 532 30.15 3.19 -9.61
CA THR A 532 30.96 4.35 -10.01
C THR A 532 30.44 4.97 -11.30
N LYS A 533 30.11 4.14 -12.28
CA LYS A 533 29.58 4.59 -13.58
C LYS A 533 28.18 5.21 -13.45
N ALA A 534 27.33 4.66 -12.59
CA ALA A 534 25.99 5.19 -12.35
C ALA A 534 26.02 6.56 -11.67
N VAL A 535 26.92 6.75 -10.69
CA VAL A 535 27.15 8.06 -10.06
C VAL A 535 27.67 9.08 -11.08
N GLU A 536 28.60 8.70 -11.97
CA GLU A 536 29.05 9.58 -13.07
C GLU A 536 27.89 9.97 -14.01
N GLN A 537 26.96 9.05 -14.26
CA GLN A 537 25.78 9.32 -15.10
C GLN A 537 24.83 10.35 -14.49
N LEU A 538 24.69 10.42 -13.15
CA LEU A 538 23.90 11.46 -12.48
C LEU A 538 24.41 12.88 -12.78
N GLY A 539 25.72 13.04 -13.05
CA GLY A 539 26.30 14.34 -13.43
C GLY A 539 26.16 14.68 -14.92
N ASN A 540 25.51 13.85 -15.73
CA ASN A 540 25.45 14.04 -17.17
C ASN A 540 24.47 15.15 -17.56
N ALA A 541 24.80 15.93 -18.61
CA ALA A 541 23.90 16.97 -19.13
C ALA A 541 22.59 16.40 -19.72
N SER A 542 22.61 15.16 -20.22
CA SER A 542 21.47 14.48 -20.82
C SER A 542 20.58 13.83 -19.75
N ALA A 543 19.33 14.28 -19.64
CA ALA A 543 18.34 13.72 -18.72
C ALA A 543 18.12 12.20 -18.87
N PRO A 544 18.01 11.63 -20.09
CA PRO A 544 17.96 10.18 -20.29
C PRO A 544 19.18 9.40 -19.76
N VAL A 545 20.35 10.03 -19.69
CA VAL A 545 21.55 9.38 -19.11
C VAL A 545 21.48 9.43 -17.60
N ARG A 546 21.03 10.55 -17.01
CA ARG A 546 20.84 10.68 -15.56
C ARG A 546 19.83 9.67 -15.03
N ILE A 547 18.68 9.51 -15.69
CA ILE A 547 17.67 8.53 -15.27
C ILE A 547 18.17 7.08 -15.39
N GLY A 548 18.97 6.76 -16.41
CA GLY A 548 19.64 5.45 -16.50
C GLY A 548 20.62 5.20 -15.34
N GLY A 549 21.30 6.26 -14.88
CA GLY A 549 22.11 6.22 -13.67
C GLY A 549 21.29 5.97 -12.41
N VAL A 550 20.13 6.63 -12.27
CA VAL A 550 19.18 6.39 -11.16
C VAL A 550 18.75 4.93 -11.10
N TYR A 551 18.23 4.36 -12.19
CA TYR A 551 17.78 2.96 -12.19
C TYR A 551 18.91 1.97 -11.92
N THR A 552 20.13 2.27 -12.39
CA THR A 552 21.30 1.44 -12.09
C THR A 552 21.62 1.47 -10.59
N LEU A 553 21.54 2.64 -9.95
CA LEU A 553 21.76 2.78 -8.50
C LEU A 553 20.68 2.06 -7.71
N VAL A 554 19.40 2.27 -8.05
CA VAL A 554 18.27 1.61 -7.40
C VAL A 554 18.42 0.07 -7.47
N GLY A 555 18.65 -0.48 -8.66
CA GLY A 555 18.86 -1.92 -8.82
C GLY A 555 20.10 -2.44 -8.07
N LEU A 556 21.17 -1.65 -7.98
CA LEU A 556 22.34 -2.02 -7.18
C LEU A 556 22.04 -2.08 -5.68
N ALA A 557 21.19 -1.20 -5.15
CA ALA A 557 20.79 -1.25 -3.74
C ALA A 557 20.00 -2.53 -3.44
N ASP A 558 19.06 -2.90 -4.32
CA ASP A 558 18.31 -4.16 -4.22
C ASP A 558 19.25 -5.38 -4.33
N GLU A 559 20.16 -5.39 -5.30
CA GLU A 559 21.15 -6.45 -5.48
C GLU A 559 22.05 -6.64 -4.24
N TRP A 560 22.39 -5.56 -3.53
CA TRP A 560 23.19 -5.66 -2.31
C TRP A 560 22.40 -6.30 -1.16
N LEU A 561 21.14 -5.92 -0.99
CA LEU A 561 20.28 -6.46 0.07
C LEU A 561 20.00 -7.96 -0.12
N LEU A 562 19.80 -8.38 -1.38
CA LEU A 562 19.53 -9.76 -1.75
C LEU A 562 20.76 -10.69 -1.71
N ASP A 563 21.99 -10.17 -1.56
CA ASP A 563 23.19 -11.00 -1.62
C ASP A 563 23.44 -11.80 -0.34
N GLU A 564 22.89 -13.02 -0.28
CA GLU A 564 23.00 -13.92 0.86
C GLU A 564 24.43 -14.30 1.26
N SER A 565 25.44 -14.06 0.40
CA SER A 565 26.84 -14.39 0.69
C SER A 565 27.54 -13.41 1.65
N LEU A 566 26.94 -12.25 1.91
CA LEU A 566 27.48 -11.21 2.81
C LEU A 566 26.77 -11.19 4.15
N GLU A 567 27.39 -10.66 5.20
CA GLU A 567 26.65 -10.37 6.42
C GLU A 567 25.68 -9.20 6.21
N TYR A 568 24.50 -9.24 6.84
CA TYR A 568 23.46 -8.21 6.70
C TYR A 568 24.00 -6.78 6.91
N LEU A 569 24.85 -6.58 7.93
CA LEU A 569 25.43 -5.27 8.22
C LEU A 569 26.30 -4.74 7.08
N GLU A 570 26.95 -5.60 6.31
CA GLU A 570 27.74 -5.19 5.14
C GLU A 570 26.82 -4.84 3.96
N ARG A 571 25.78 -5.65 3.72
CA ARG A 571 24.75 -5.38 2.70
C ARG A 571 24.07 -4.03 2.93
N ALA A 572 23.60 -3.80 4.16
CA ALA A 572 22.97 -2.56 4.56
C ALA A 572 23.91 -1.35 4.43
N ARG A 573 25.21 -1.51 4.72
CA ARG A 573 26.20 -0.42 4.53
C ARG A 573 26.37 -0.05 3.07
N GLU A 574 26.51 -1.02 2.17
CA GLU A 574 26.67 -0.75 0.73
C GLU A 574 25.37 -0.16 0.13
N GLY A 575 24.21 -0.66 0.54
CA GLY A 575 22.91 -0.07 0.20
C GLY A 575 22.77 1.39 0.68
N GLN A 576 23.11 1.67 1.94
CA GLN A 576 23.03 3.03 2.51
C GLN A 576 23.90 4.04 1.74
N VAL A 577 25.06 3.63 1.24
CA VAL A 577 25.91 4.50 0.39
C VAL A 577 25.16 4.92 -0.86
N ILE A 578 24.40 4.02 -1.48
CA ILE A 578 23.58 4.32 -2.65
C ILE A 578 22.45 5.28 -2.30
N ILE A 579 21.70 4.99 -1.22
CA ILE A 579 20.62 5.86 -0.73
C ILE A 579 21.15 7.29 -0.46
N ASN A 580 22.31 7.41 0.17
CA ASN A 580 22.93 8.70 0.43
C ASN A 580 23.22 9.49 -0.85
N ASN A 581 23.59 8.83 -1.96
CA ASN A 581 23.80 9.51 -3.25
C ASN A 581 22.49 9.95 -3.90
N LEU A 582 21.45 9.13 -3.83
CA LEU A 582 20.12 9.49 -4.34
C LEU A 582 19.56 10.70 -3.56
N CYS A 583 19.65 10.68 -2.24
CA CYS A 583 19.29 11.80 -1.37
C CYS A 583 20.14 13.04 -1.64
N ALA A 584 21.45 12.89 -1.84
CA ALA A 584 22.33 14.01 -2.21
C ALA A 584 21.98 14.61 -3.58
N TYR A 585 21.53 13.80 -4.54
CA TYR A 585 21.05 14.28 -5.83
C TYR A 585 19.76 15.11 -5.69
N ILE A 586 18.81 14.66 -4.87
CA ILE A 586 17.59 15.41 -4.55
C ILE A 586 17.92 16.73 -3.85
N ARG A 587 18.84 16.73 -2.88
CA ARG A 587 19.31 17.93 -2.18
C ARG A 587 20.12 18.87 -3.07
N SER A 588 20.57 18.43 -4.25
CA SER A 588 21.43 19.25 -5.09
C SER A 588 20.69 20.51 -5.57
N PRO A 589 21.30 21.70 -5.50
CA PRO A 589 20.66 22.94 -5.91
C PRO A 589 20.30 22.93 -7.41
N PHE A 590 19.11 23.43 -7.74
CA PHE A 590 18.65 23.56 -9.12
C PHE A 590 18.15 24.98 -9.38
N ALA A 591 18.94 25.77 -10.12
CA ALA A 591 18.72 27.22 -10.25
C ALA A 591 17.34 27.60 -10.81
N LEU A 592 16.81 26.83 -11.76
CA LEU A 592 15.52 27.10 -12.39
C LEU A 592 14.32 26.90 -11.42
N ALA A 593 14.50 26.20 -10.30
CA ALA A 593 13.46 26.08 -9.28
C ALA A 593 13.04 27.45 -8.71
N SER A 594 13.93 28.45 -8.71
CA SER A 594 13.60 29.82 -8.30
C SER A 594 12.66 30.56 -9.27
N HIS A 595 12.45 30.01 -10.47
CA HIS A 595 11.54 30.53 -11.50
C HIS A 595 10.29 29.64 -11.67
N TYR A 596 10.01 28.76 -10.71
CA TYR A 596 8.93 27.78 -10.80
C TYR A 596 7.57 28.40 -11.15
N ASP A 597 7.13 29.41 -10.40
CA ASP A 597 5.83 30.08 -10.60
C ASP A 597 5.61 30.62 -12.02
N GLU A 598 6.69 31.05 -12.71
CA GLU A 598 6.61 31.49 -14.10
C GLU A 598 6.71 30.31 -15.08
N LEU A 599 7.62 29.36 -14.84
CA LEU A 599 7.87 28.24 -15.75
C LEU A 599 6.71 27.23 -15.82
N ILE A 600 5.84 27.17 -14.82
CA ILE A 600 4.61 26.35 -14.87
C ILE A 600 3.54 26.94 -15.80
N GLN A 601 3.59 28.24 -16.12
CA GLN A 601 2.61 28.91 -16.98
C GLN A 601 2.73 28.46 -18.45
N ASP A 602 1.66 28.63 -19.24
CA ASP A 602 1.67 28.25 -20.67
C ASP A 602 2.60 29.13 -21.53
N ALA A 603 2.81 30.37 -21.12
CA ALA A 603 3.65 31.36 -21.81
C ALA A 603 4.29 32.35 -20.82
N PRO A 604 5.37 33.05 -21.21
CA PRO A 604 6.04 34.04 -20.35
C PRO A 604 5.07 35.14 -19.88
N THR A 605 5.23 35.56 -18.64
CA THR A 605 4.43 36.67 -18.12
C THR A 605 4.93 38.00 -18.69
N ALA A 606 4.03 38.99 -18.87
CA ALA A 606 4.36 40.28 -19.49
C ALA A 606 5.39 41.13 -18.70
N GLU A 607 5.59 40.80 -17.42
CA GLU A 607 6.50 41.49 -16.48
C GLU A 607 7.54 40.58 -15.81
N GLY A 608 7.59 39.28 -16.15
CA GLY A 608 8.52 38.32 -15.54
C GLY A 608 9.93 38.28 -16.16
N PRO A 609 10.87 37.53 -15.56
CA PRO A 609 12.25 37.39 -16.04
C PRO A 609 12.38 36.87 -17.50
N TYR A 610 11.35 36.22 -18.03
CA TYR A 610 11.30 35.76 -19.44
C TYR A 610 10.65 36.75 -20.42
N LYS A 611 10.38 37.99 -19.99
CA LYS A 611 9.84 39.03 -20.86
C LYS A 611 10.67 39.20 -22.14
N ASN A 612 10.01 39.09 -23.31
CA ASN A 612 10.62 39.12 -24.63
C ASN A 612 11.69 38.03 -24.89
N ARG A 613 11.75 36.98 -24.07
CA ARG A 613 12.71 35.85 -24.14
C ARG A 613 11.97 34.51 -24.28
N GLU A 614 11.01 34.46 -25.19
CA GLU A 614 10.08 33.33 -25.38
C GLU A 614 10.79 32.01 -25.70
N GLN A 615 11.86 32.04 -26.50
CA GLN A 615 12.64 30.84 -26.80
C GLN A 615 13.35 30.28 -25.56
N GLU A 616 13.93 31.15 -24.74
CA GLU A 616 14.64 30.74 -23.52
C GLU A 616 13.66 30.22 -22.47
N PHE A 617 12.45 30.79 -22.39
CA PHE A 617 11.37 30.27 -21.55
C PHE A 617 11.06 28.81 -21.84
N TYR A 618 10.84 28.45 -23.12
CA TYR A 618 10.49 27.07 -23.47
C TYR A 618 11.66 26.09 -23.28
N ILE A 619 12.91 26.56 -23.42
CA ILE A 619 14.11 25.75 -23.11
C ILE A 619 14.22 25.49 -21.62
N ASP A 620 14.08 26.53 -20.80
CA ASP A 620 14.18 26.42 -19.34
C ASP A 620 12.99 25.64 -18.77
N LYS A 621 11.78 25.82 -19.31
CA LYS A 621 10.60 25.02 -18.98
C LYS A 621 10.81 23.54 -19.26
N ALA A 622 11.37 23.20 -20.44
CA ALA A 622 11.70 21.81 -20.76
C ALA A 622 12.81 21.25 -19.85
N THR A 623 13.78 22.08 -19.48
CA THR A 623 14.88 21.69 -18.57
C THR A 623 14.37 21.43 -17.16
N LEU A 624 13.54 22.33 -16.62
CA LEU A 624 12.82 22.15 -15.36
C LEU A 624 12.03 20.84 -15.38
N LYS A 625 11.21 20.64 -16.42
CA LYS A 625 10.39 19.44 -16.54
C LYS A 625 11.21 18.15 -16.57
N SER A 626 12.33 18.14 -17.28
CA SER A 626 13.22 16.98 -17.32
C SER A 626 13.86 16.66 -15.97
N GLU A 627 14.16 17.68 -15.16
CA GLU A 627 14.75 17.49 -13.83
C GLU A 627 13.69 17.09 -12.80
N GLU A 628 12.47 17.63 -12.89
CA GLU A 628 11.30 17.18 -12.14
C GLU A 628 11.09 15.67 -12.34
N ASP A 629 11.04 15.22 -13.59
CA ASP A 629 10.77 13.82 -13.91
C ASP A 629 11.87 12.90 -13.34
N ILE A 630 13.14 13.32 -13.31
CA ILE A 630 14.23 12.52 -12.72
C ILE A 630 14.07 12.40 -11.21
N ARG A 631 13.91 13.53 -10.51
CA ARG A 631 13.86 13.52 -9.04
C ARG A 631 12.55 12.92 -8.51
N LEU A 632 11.46 13.10 -9.23
CA LEU A 632 10.19 12.44 -8.96
C LEU A 632 10.34 10.92 -9.07
N ASN A 633 11.02 10.40 -10.10
CA ASN A 633 11.27 8.97 -10.21
C ASN A 633 12.12 8.45 -9.03
N ILE A 634 13.12 9.19 -8.55
CA ILE A 634 13.87 8.79 -7.34
C ILE A 634 12.92 8.65 -6.13
N ILE A 635 12.03 9.61 -5.91
CA ILE A 635 11.04 9.54 -4.82
C ILE A 635 10.11 8.34 -4.99
N LYS A 636 9.62 8.06 -6.21
CA LYS A 636 8.77 6.90 -6.50
C LYS A 636 9.45 5.57 -6.18
N GLU A 637 10.70 5.40 -6.61
CA GLU A 637 11.46 4.17 -6.35
C GLU A 637 11.75 3.97 -4.86
N ILE A 638 11.97 5.07 -4.12
CA ILE A 638 12.13 5.06 -2.67
C ILE A 638 10.82 4.67 -1.99
N ARG A 639 9.70 5.34 -2.32
CA ARG A 639 8.36 5.07 -1.76
C ARG A 639 7.98 3.60 -1.92
N HIS A 640 8.07 3.08 -3.15
CA HIS A 640 7.70 1.71 -3.46
C HIS A 640 8.42 0.69 -2.58
N ARG A 641 9.69 0.95 -2.24
CA ARG A 641 10.50 0.03 -1.41
C ARG A 641 10.44 0.31 0.09
N LEU A 642 9.83 1.42 0.49
CA LEU A 642 9.47 1.69 1.89
C LEU A 642 8.15 1.03 2.29
N GLN A 643 7.37 0.56 1.32
CA GLN A 643 6.12 -0.17 1.50
C GLN A 643 6.42 -1.67 1.60
N GLY A 644 5.94 -2.31 2.66
CA GLY A 644 5.91 -3.76 2.77
C GLY A 644 4.71 -4.36 2.04
N PRO A 645 4.61 -5.71 1.99
CA PRO A 645 3.50 -6.39 1.32
C PRO A 645 2.15 -6.10 2.00
N ASP A 646 2.12 -6.02 3.34
CA ASP A 646 0.89 -5.73 4.09
C ASP A 646 0.88 -4.28 4.60
N GLU A 647 -0.31 -3.76 4.92
CA GLU A 647 -0.45 -2.45 5.55
C GLU A 647 0.40 -2.36 6.82
N ASN A 648 1.08 -1.22 7.02
CA ASN A 648 1.89 -0.96 8.21
C ASN A 648 3.06 -1.94 8.42
N THR A 649 3.53 -2.62 7.36
CA THR A 649 4.74 -3.48 7.42
C THR A 649 5.97 -2.82 6.78
N PRO A 650 7.19 -3.12 7.27
CA PRO A 650 8.42 -2.59 6.70
C PRO A 650 8.70 -3.15 5.29
N GLY A 651 8.97 -2.26 4.35
CA GLY A 651 9.50 -2.59 3.03
C GLY A 651 11.00 -2.89 3.03
N ALA A 652 11.51 -3.32 1.87
CA ALA A 652 12.91 -3.71 1.69
C ALA A 652 13.91 -2.60 2.04
N TRP A 653 13.51 -1.33 1.94
CA TRP A 653 14.36 -0.16 2.19
C TRP A 653 14.06 0.55 3.51
N SER A 654 13.16 0.04 4.34
CA SER A 654 12.75 0.65 5.62
C SER A 654 13.89 0.82 6.63
N GLU A 655 14.94 0.00 6.52
CA GLU A 655 16.12 -0.01 7.40
C GLU A 655 17.21 1.01 7.03
N PHE A 656 16.97 1.86 6.02
CA PHE A 656 17.89 2.93 5.63
C PHE A 656 17.56 4.27 6.29
N GLU A 657 18.59 5.09 6.49
CA GLU A 657 18.48 6.49 6.88
C GLU A 657 18.28 7.38 5.65
N TYR A 658 17.41 8.38 5.76
CA TYR A 658 17.08 9.30 4.67
C TYR A 658 17.32 10.75 5.08
N ASP A 659 18.18 11.44 4.33
CA ASP A 659 18.47 12.87 4.53
C ASP A 659 18.08 13.68 3.30
N PHE A 660 16.86 14.23 3.36
CA PHE A 660 16.29 15.17 2.40
C PHE A 660 16.38 16.63 2.90
N SER A 661 17.13 16.91 3.97
CA SER A 661 17.17 18.25 4.54
C SER A 661 17.62 19.33 3.56
N GLY A 662 16.99 20.51 3.63
CA GLY A 662 17.29 21.64 2.75
C GLY A 662 16.89 21.44 1.29
N SER A 663 16.12 20.41 0.95
CA SER A 663 15.73 20.13 -0.42
C SER A 663 14.72 21.14 -0.96
N THR A 664 14.81 21.42 -2.25
CA THR A 664 13.77 22.17 -2.97
C THR A 664 13.00 21.21 -3.87
N PHE A 665 11.77 20.88 -3.46
CA PHE A 665 10.85 20.04 -4.21
C PHE A 665 9.98 20.90 -5.12
N PHE A 666 10.40 21.01 -6.39
CA PHE A 666 9.67 21.69 -7.45
C PHE A 666 8.82 20.72 -8.29
N TYR A 667 8.44 19.60 -7.68
CA TYR A 667 7.62 18.52 -8.23
C TYR A 667 6.79 17.93 -7.08
N PRO A 668 5.69 17.22 -7.38
CA PRO A 668 4.92 16.52 -6.35
C PRO A 668 5.75 15.55 -5.53
N VAL A 669 5.53 15.51 -4.21
CA VAL A 669 6.15 14.52 -3.33
C VAL A 669 5.06 13.59 -2.82
N ASP A 670 5.13 12.33 -3.25
CA ASP A 670 4.31 11.25 -2.72
C ASP A 670 5.24 10.29 -1.98
N LEU A 671 5.06 10.20 -0.67
CA LEU A 671 5.70 9.26 0.24
C LEU A 671 4.65 8.59 1.15
N THR A 672 3.42 8.42 0.66
CA THR A 672 2.35 7.79 1.45
C THR A 672 2.67 6.34 1.78
N ASN A 673 2.05 5.82 2.84
CA ASN A 673 2.18 4.42 3.27
C ASN A 673 3.64 3.99 3.52
N SER A 674 4.54 4.94 3.82
CA SER A 674 5.96 4.64 3.95
C SER A 674 6.30 4.16 5.36
N TYR A 675 7.10 3.10 5.46
CA TYR A 675 7.56 2.58 6.74
C TYR A 675 9.04 2.88 6.97
N TYR A 676 9.36 3.71 7.97
CA TYR A 676 10.73 4.10 8.33
C TYR A 676 11.13 3.46 9.66
N THR A 677 12.12 2.55 9.65
CA THR A 677 12.66 1.99 10.90
C THR A 677 13.79 2.86 11.47
N LYS A 678 14.49 3.60 10.60
CA LYS A 678 15.56 4.54 10.94
C LYS A 678 15.11 6.00 10.85
N PRO A 679 15.91 6.96 11.36
CA PRO A 679 15.57 8.37 11.25
C PRO A 679 15.43 8.85 9.81
N VAL A 680 14.49 9.78 9.61
CA VAL A 680 14.28 10.49 8.34
C VAL A 680 14.25 11.99 8.57
N ASN A 681 14.93 12.74 7.70
CA ASN A 681 15.11 14.17 7.84
C ASN A 681 14.65 14.93 6.58
N PHE A 682 13.56 15.67 6.71
CA PHE A 682 13.00 16.61 5.74
C PHE A 682 13.19 18.08 6.14
N SER A 683 13.91 18.37 7.23
CA SER A 683 14.01 19.72 7.80
C SER A 683 14.57 20.75 6.82
N GLY A 684 14.12 22.00 6.92
CA GLY A 684 14.61 23.09 6.08
C GLY A 684 14.18 23.00 4.61
N SER A 685 13.23 22.12 4.26
CA SER A 685 12.85 21.87 2.87
C SER A 685 11.78 22.84 2.38
N THR A 686 11.73 23.05 1.06
CA THR A 686 10.71 23.88 0.40
C THR A 686 9.94 23.06 -0.63
N TYR A 687 8.62 22.98 -0.47
CA TYR A 687 7.69 22.27 -1.35
C TYR A 687 6.90 23.28 -2.18
N TRP A 688 7.17 23.34 -3.48
CA TRP A 688 6.46 24.21 -4.43
C TRP A 688 5.17 23.58 -4.96
N ASN A 689 5.12 22.26 -4.99
CA ASN A 689 3.93 21.49 -5.29
C ASN A 689 3.43 20.79 -4.02
N TRP A 690 2.38 20.00 -4.14
CA TRP A 690 1.82 19.24 -3.03
C TRP A 690 2.80 18.19 -2.49
N ALA A 691 2.65 17.89 -1.19
CA ALA A 691 3.47 16.93 -0.48
C ALA A 691 2.59 16.02 0.40
N ASP A 692 2.64 14.72 0.15
CA ASP A 692 1.82 13.72 0.83
C ASP A 692 2.71 12.71 1.55
N PHE A 693 2.61 12.70 2.88
CA PHE A 693 3.29 11.83 3.83
C PHE A 693 2.29 10.97 4.61
N SER A 694 1.02 10.94 4.19
CA SER A 694 -0.05 10.28 4.93
C SER A 694 0.14 8.77 5.07
N ASN A 695 -0.51 8.21 6.09
CA ASN A 695 -0.55 6.78 6.42
C ASN A 695 0.84 6.16 6.61
N SER A 696 1.82 6.95 7.07
CA SER A 696 3.21 6.50 7.20
C SER A 696 3.56 6.14 8.64
N ILE A 697 4.52 5.22 8.80
CA ILE A 697 5.02 4.78 10.11
C ILE A 697 6.46 5.24 10.31
N TYR A 698 6.69 5.96 11.41
CA TYR A 698 8.00 6.43 11.84
C TYR A 698 8.39 5.75 13.14
N GLN A 699 9.17 4.67 13.06
CA GLN A 699 9.67 3.95 14.24
C GLN A 699 10.71 4.76 15.02
N SER A 700 11.39 5.68 14.32
CA SER A 700 12.44 6.54 14.87
C SER A 700 12.12 8.02 14.64
N ARG A 701 13.10 8.89 14.88
CA ARG A 701 12.95 10.34 14.75
C ARG A 701 12.57 10.76 13.33
N ALA A 702 11.57 11.63 13.20
CA ALA A 702 11.13 12.22 11.95
C ALA A 702 11.19 13.76 12.02
N ASP A 703 12.04 14.38 11.22
CA ASP A 703 12.27 15.83 11.23
C ASP A 703 11.61 16.51 10.02
N PHE A 704 10.57 17.31 10.24
CA PHE A 704 9.86 18.13 9.24
C PHE A 704 9.99 19.65 9.49
N ASN A 705 10.67 20.03 10.56
CA ASN A 705 10.83 21.39 11.04
C ASN A 705 11.53 22.33 10.05
N ASP A 706 11.41 23.64 10.29
CA ASP A 706 12.03 24.70 9.49
C ASP A 706 11.64 24.65 7.99
N SER A 707 10.50 24.03 7.65
CA SER A 707 10.10 23.78 6.25
C SER A 707 9.05 24.76 5.75
N THR A 708 8.96 24.93 4.43
CA THR A 708 7.95 25.76 3.76
C THR A 708 7.13 24.94 2.78
N TYR A 709 5.81 24.85 3.02
CA TYR A 709 4.85 24.19 2.15
C TYR A 709 4.03 25.27 1.43
N ARG A 710 4.25 25.43 0.12
CA ARG A 710 3.57 26.46 -0.70
C ARG A 710 2.20 26.00 -1.20
N ASN A 711 2.01 24.69 -1.28
CA ASN A 711 0.76 24.02 -1.65
C ASN A 711 0.31 23.12 -0.48
N TRP A 712 -0.77 22.37 -0.66
CA TRP A 712 -1.30 21.50 0.39
C TRP A 712 -0.29 20.44 0.83
N ALA A 713 -0.34 20.11 2.12
CA ALA A 713 0.50 19.08 2.73
C ALA A 713 -0.35 18.13 3.57
N ASP A 714 -0.08 16.83 3.47
CA ASP A 714 -0.86 15.80 4.16
C ASP A 714 0.04 14.89 5.00
N PHE A 715 -0.29 14.77 6.28
CA PHE A 715 0.37 13.94 7.28
C PHE A 715 -0.63 13.01 8.00
N ARG A 716 -1.87 12.90 7.50
CA ARG A 716 -2.95 12.16 8.18
C ARG A 716 -2.64 10.69 8.35
N GLY A 717 -3.30 10.06 9.32
CA GLY A 717 -3.26 8.60 9.48
C GLY A 717 -1.89 8.05 9.89
N SER A 718 -0.94 8.91 10.27
CA SER A 718 0.45 8.50 10.47
C SER A 718 0.73 8.09 11.92
N ILE A 719 1.69 7.19 12.10
CA ILE A 719 2.09 6.67 13.42
C ILE A 719 3.54 7.05 13.72
N TYR A 720 3.75 7.88 14.75
CA TYR A 720 5.06 8.34 15.19
C TYR A 720 5.45 7.63 16.49
N GLN A 721 6.25 6.57 16.39
CA GLN A 721 6.81 5.88 17.56
C GLN A 721 7.95 6.71 18.17
N GLY A 722 8.78 7.31 17.31
CA GLY A 722 9.83 8.25 17.70
C GLY A 722 9.32 9.68 17.83
N ARG A 723 10.23 10.59 18.20
CA ARG A 723 9.97 12.03 18.23
C ARG A 723 9.69 12.57 16.83
N ALA A 724 8.67 13.42 16.70
CA ALA A 724 8.30 14.09 15.46
C ALA A 724 8.39 15.61 15.59
N ASP A 725 9.20 16.26 14.76
CA ASP A 725 9.44 17.71 14.83
C ASP A 725 8.87 18.42 13.61
N PHE A 726 7.76 19.15 13.74
CA PHE A 726 7.10 19.98 12.71
C PHE A 726 7.28 21.50 12.91
N ASN A 727 7.90 21.88 14.02
CA ASN A 727 8.00 23.25 14.49
C ASN A 727 8.71 24.20 13.52
N SER A 728 8.52 25.50 13.73
CA SER A 728 9.20 26.57 12.96
C SER A 728 8.92 26.52 11.45
N SER A 729 7.80 25.92 11.05
CA SER A 729 7.43 25.73 9.64
C SER A 729 6.37 26.71 9.17
N THR A 730 6.30 26.93 7.85
CA THR A 730 5.29 27.78 7.21
C THR A 730 4.45 26.96 6.24
N TYR A 731 3.13 26.96 6.45
CA TYR A 731 2.14 26.31 5.59
C TYR A 731 1.32 27.41 4.92
N GLN A 732 1.47 27.55 3.59
CA GLN A 732 0.81 28.61 2.80
C GLN A 732 -0.56 28.20 2.26
N ASN A 733 -0.88 26.91 2.36
CA ASN A 733 -2.14 26.30 1.95
C ASN A 733 -2.57 25.29 3.03
N VAL A 734 -3.68 24.60 2.80
CA VAL A 734 -4.28 23.66 3.74
C VAL A 734 -3.29 22.57 4.16
N VAL A 735 -3.25 22.25 5.45
CA VAL A 735 -2.44 21.16 5.99
C VAL A 735 -3.24 20.24 6.91
N TYR A 736 -3.03 18.94 6.74
CA TYR A 736 -3.74 17.90 7.49
C TYR A 736 -2.78 17.09 8.38
N PHE A 737 -3.02 17.10 9.69
CA PHE A 737 -2.35 16.28 10.70
C PHE A 737 -3.31 15.28 11.38
N SER A 738 -4.57 15.26 10.96
CA SER A 738 -5.65 14.49 11.58
C SER A 738 -5.41 12.98 11.60
N ASP A 739 -6.17 12.27 12.42
CA ASP A 739 -6.21 10.80 12.46
C ASP A 739 -4.84 10.16 12.78
N SER A 740 -3.94 10.90 13.44
CA SER A 740 -2.56 10.47 13.66
C SER A 740 -2.30 10.04 15.10
N THR A 741 -1.36 9.12 15.29
CA THR A 741 -0.94 8.63 16.61
C THR A 741 0.51 9.01 16.91
N TYR A 742 0.70 9.90 17.88
CA TYR A 742 2.00 10.33 18.38
C TYR A 742 2.32 9.59 19.68
N ARG A 743 3.12 8.53 19.57
CA ARG A 743 3.63 7.81 20.74
C ARG A 743 4.90 8.45 21.29
N GLY A 744 5.71 9.08 20.45
CA GLY A 744 6.82 9.94 20.89
C GLY A 744 6.37 11.38 21.19
N GLU A 745 7.31 12.21 21.63
CA GLU A 745 7.11 13.67 21.74
C GLU A 745 6.83 14.28 20.36
N VAL A 746 5.96 15.28 20.29
CA VAL A 746 5.67 16.01 19.05
C VAL A 746 5.72 17.52 19.24
N CYS A 747 6.37 18.21 18.30
CA CYS A 747 6.57 19.66 18.34
C CYS A 747 6.00 20.34 17.08
N PHE A 748 4.90 21.08 17.21
CA PHE A 748 4.26 21.91 16.17
C PHE A 748 4.48 23.42 16.35
N ASN A 749 5.05 23.81 17.48
CA ASN A 749 5.23 25.17 17.95
C ASN A 749 5.96 26.10 16.94
N LYS A 750 5.83 27.41 17.14
CA LYS A 750 6.53 28.44 16.32
C LYS A 750 6.20 28.39 14.82
N SER A 751 5.08 27.78 14.46
CA SER A 751 4.68 27.60 13.07
C SER A 751 3.67 28.65 12.63
N THR A 752 3.62 28.91 11.33
CA THR A 752 2.63 29.79 10.70
C THR A 752 1.77 29.00 9.74
N TYR A 753 0.46 29.01 9.98
CA TYR A 753 -0.57 28.40 9.13
C TYR A 753 -1.34 29.53 8.47
N GLN A 754 -1.23 29.67 7.14
CA GLN A 754 -1.84 30.76 6.39
C GLN A 754 -3.26 30.44 5.90
N ASP A 755 -3.62 29.16 5.92
CA ASP A 755 -4.87 28.57 5.45
C ASP A 755 -5.33 27.50 6.46
N PHE A 756 -6.40 26.77 6.19
CA PHE A 756 -6.98 25.77 7.10
C PHE A 756 -5.94 24.76 7.64
N VAL A 757 -6.03 24.46 8.94
CA VAL A 757 -5.24 23.37 9.55
C VAL A 757 -6.08 22.44 10.41
N TYR A 758 -5.88 21.14 10.22
CA TYR A 758 -6.63 20.09 10.89
C TYR A 758 -5.71 19.19 11.73
N PHE A 759 -5.92 19.13 13.03
CA PHE A 759 -5.25 18.24 14.00
C PHE A 759 -6.21 17.20 14.60
N ASP A 760 -7.41 17.07 14.01
CA ASP A 760 -8.54 16.33 14.59
C ASP A 760 -8.27 14.84 14.78
N ARG A 761 -9.04 14.20 15.67
CA ARG A 761 -9.05 12.73 15.84
C ARG A 761 -7.67 12.12 16.10
N SER A 762 -6.79 12.88 16.76
CA SER A 762 -5.40 12.47 16.98
C SER A 762 -5.14 12.07 18.43
N ILE A 763 -4.16 11.18 18.61
CA ILE A 763 -3.80 10.62 19.90
C ILE A 763 -2.37 11.00 20.25
N TYR A 764 -2.19 11.70 21.37
CA TYR A 764 -0.89 12.17 21.87
C TYR A 764 -0.57 11.47 23.18
N GLN A 765 0.35 10.50 23.14
CA GLN A 765 0.71 9.71 24.32
C GLN A 765 1.77 10.37 25.19
N ASN A 766 2.60 11.24 24.60
CA ASN A 766 3.62 12.02 25.29
C ASN A 766 3.40 13.51 25.01
N TRP A 767 4.31 14.36 25.49
CA TRP A 767 4.22 15.81 25.35
C TRP A 767 3.98 16.25 23.89
N ALA A 768 2.88 16.98 23.69
CA ALA A 768 2.55 17.67 22.44
C ALA A 768 2.66 19.19 22.60
N ASP A 769 3.44 19.83 21.74
CA ASP A 769 3.80 21.25 21.89
C ASP A 769 3.36 22.12 20.71
N PHE A 770 2.39 23.01 20.93
CA PHE A 770 1.80 23.92 19.93
C PHE A 770 2.09 25.40 20.19
N TYR A 771 2.93 25.74 21.18
CA TYR A 771 3.11 27.13 21.65
C TYR A 771 3.62 28.09 20.57
N ASP A 772 3.40 29.40 20.77
CA ASP A 772 3.97 30.48 19.94
C ASP A 772 3.66 30.33 18.43
N SER A 773 2.47 29.83 18.10
CA SER A 773 2.05 29.59 16.72
C SER A 773 1.02 30.62 16.25
N THR A 774 0.97 30.85 14.94
CA THR A 774 0.03 31.78 14.31
C THR A 774 -0.86 31.06 13.29
N TYR A 775 -2.17 31.18 13.47
CA TYR A 775 -3.21 30.60 12.63
C TYR A 775 -3.98 31.75 11.96
N GLN A 776 -3.79 31.93 10.66
CA GLN A 776 -4.39 33.03 9.89
C GLN A 776 -5.80 32.72 9.39
N ASP A 777 -6.13 31.44 9.26
CA ASP A 777 -7.46 30.93 8.90
C ASP A 777 -7.93 29.92 9.97
N GLU A 778 -9.01 29.19 9.71
CA GLU A 778 -9.61 28.26 10.67
C GLU A 778 -8.65 27.13 11.09
N ALA A 779 -8.69 26.78 12.37
CA ALA A 779 -7.87 25.71 12.95
C ALA A 779 -8.72 24.73 13.78
N SER A 780 -8.51 23.44 13.61
CA SER A 780 -9.30 22.40 14.26
C SER A 780 -8.43 21.41 15.04
N PHE A 781 -8.78 21.17 16.30
CA PHE A 781 -8.11 20.25 17.25
C PHE A 781 -9.14 19.30 17.89
N THR A 782 -10.20 18.96 17.17
CA THR A 782 -11.39 18.31 17.72
C THR A 782 -11.20 16.81 17.91
N ASP A 783 -12.01 16.21 18.79
CA ASP A 783 -12.07 14.76 19.01
C ASP A 783 -10.70 14.12 19.29
N SER A 784 -9.81 14.85 19.98
CA SER A 784 -8.42 14.47 20.19
C SER A 784 -8.14 14.09 21.65
N THR A 785 -7.18 13.19 21.85
CA THR A 785 -6.83 12.69 23.18
C THR A 785 -5.37 12.98 23.52
N TYR A 786 -5.16 13.77 24.58
CA TYR A 786 -3.85 14.14 25.13
C TYR A 786 -3.65 13.42 26.46
N LEU A 787 -2.88 12.32 26.44
CA LEU A 787 -2.62 11.49 27.61
C LEU A 787 -1.55 12.09 28.53
N ASP A 788 -0.68 12.94 27.99
CA ASP A 788 0.31 13.71 28.74
C ASP A 788 0.10 15.23 28.56
N MET A 789 1.04 16.04 29.04
CA MET A 789 0.96 17.50 29.02
C MET A 789 0.89 18.06 27.61
N VAL A 790 0.05 19.08 27.41
CA VAL A 790 -0.09 19.80 26.13
C VAL A 790 0.02 21.32 26.31
N SER A 791 0.67 21.96 25.35
CA SER A 791 0.96 23.40 25.36
C SER A 791 0.32 24.12 24.18
N PHE A 792 -0.71 24.94 24.42
CA PHE A 792 -1.34 25.81 23.40
C PHE A 792 -1.12 27.31 23.64
N PHE A 793 -0.30 27.67 24.63
CA PHE A 793 -0.15 29.05 25.07
C PHE A 793 0.68 29.92 24.11
N ASP A 794 0.63 31.23 24.31
CA ASP A 794 1.34 32.24 23.52
C ASP A 794 0.98 32.22 22.01
N SER A 795 -0.19 31.72 21.63
CA SER A 795 -0.61 31.57 20.23
C SER A 795 -1.63 32.63 19.79
N THR A 796 -1.72 32.86 18.49
CA THR A 796 -2.68 33.80 17.88
C THR A 796 -3.55 33.10 16.84
N TYR A 797 -4.87 33.20 17.00
CA TYR A 797 -5.88 32.66 16.09
C TYR A 797 -6.65 33.83 15.48
N GLN A 798 -6.57 33.99 14.15
CA GLN A 798 -7.24 35.09 13.43
C GLN A 798 -8.71 34.81 13.16
N GLU A 799 -9.04 33.56 12.82
CA GLU A 799 -10.40 33.11 12.54
C GLU A 799 -10.86 32.09 13.61
N VAL A 800 -11.84 31.24 13.27
CA VAL A 800 -12.43 30.27 14.19
C VAL A 800 -11.42 29.19 14.58
N VAL A 801 -11.40 28.80 15.86
CA VAL A 801 -10.63 27.65 16.33
C VAL A 801 -11.46 26.74 17.22
N SER A 802 -11.40 25.43 16.99
CA SER A 802 -12.08 24.44 17.82
C SER A 802 -11.10 23.50 18.53
N PHE A 803 -11.31 23.32 19.83
CA PHE A 803 -10.70 22.36 20.75
C PHE A 803 -11.78 21.47 21.40
N SER A 804 -12.93 21.35 20.74
CA SER A 804 -14.09 20.65 21.29
C SER A 804 -13.89 19.13 21.31
N ASP A 805 -14.75 18.47 22.07
CA ASP A 805 -14.90 17.00 22.06
C ASP A 805 -13.61 16.24 22.43
N SER A 806 -12.70 16.89 23.16
CA SER A 806 -11.33 16.40 23.38
C SER A 806 -11.06 16.05 24.85
N ALA A 807 -10.07 15.20 25.10
CA ALA A 807 -9.69 14.73 26.43
C ALA A 807 -8.25 15.11 26.80
N TYR A 808 -8.06 15.72 27.98
CA TYR A 808 -6.78 16.25 28.49
C TYR A 808 -6.44 15.67 29.86
N TRP A 809 -5.45 14.77 29.92
CA TRP A 809 -5.19 13.96 31.11
C TRP A 809 -4.29 14.63 32.15
N ASN A 810 -3.07 15.01 31.78
CA ASN A 810 -2.06 15.53 32.73
C ASN A 810 -1.97 17.05 32.79
N GLY A 811 -3.07 17.72 32.40
CA GLY A 811 -3.16 19.18 32.39
C GLY A 811 -2.47 19.82 31.18
N GLY A 812 -2.67 21.12 31.04
CA GLY A 812 -2.24 21.87 29.86
C GLY A 812 -2.64 23.34 29.96
N GLY A 813 -2.30 24.14 28.96
CA GLY A 813 -2.57 25.57 29.00
C GLY A 813 -2.90 26.19 27.65
N PHE A 814 -4.01 26.92 27.61
CA PHE A 814 -4.51 27.80 26.55
C PHE A 814 -4.28 29.29 26.90
N SER A 815 -3.36 29.53 27.83
CA SER A 815 -3.11 30.84 28.43
C SER A 815 -2.31 31.76 27.49
N ASN A 816 -2.26 33.05 27.81
CA ASN A 816 -1.46 34.05 27.08
C ASN A 816 -1.76 34.11 25.57
N SER A 817 -2.97 33.75 25.14
CA SER A 817 -3.30 33.61 23.72
C SER A 817 -4.30 34.66 23.26
N ILE A 818 -4.32 34.92 21.96
CA ILE A 818 -5.22 35.89 21.33
C ILE A 818 -6.14 35.15 20.37
N TYR A 819 -7.44 35.19 20.63
CA TYR A 819 -8.49 34.63 19.79
C TYR A 819 -9.25 35.79 19.16
N GLN A 820 -9.01 36.06 17.88
CA GLN A 820 -9.71 37.12 17.14
C GLN A 820 -11.12 36.67 16.74
N GLY A 821 -11.23 35.45 16.20
CA GLY A 821 -12.49 34.78 15.89
C GLY A 821 -13.11 34.05 17.09
N GLU A 822 -14.09 33.19 16.80
CA GLU A 822 -14.74 32.34 17.80
C GLU A 822 -13.80 31.20 18.24
N VAL A 823 -13.85 30.84 19.52
CA VAL A 823 -13.15 29.69 20.07
C VAL A 823 -14.09 28.73 20.77
N ASP A 824 -13.96 27.45 20.44
CA ASP A 824 -14.74 26.37 21.03
C ASP A 824 -13.88 25.45 21.89
N PHE A 825 -14.19 25.34 23.18
CA PHE A 825 -13.62 24.42 24.17
C PHE A 825 -14.70 23.46 24.72
N SER A 826 -15.84 23.35 24.05
CA SER A 826 -17.01 22.63 24.56
C SER A 826 -16.87 21.12 24.47
N ASN A 827 -17.71 20.42 25.23
CA ASN A 827 -17.82 18.95 25.23
C ASN A 827 -16.52 18.20 25.57
N SER A 828 -15.55 18.87 26.19
CA SER A 828 -14.23 18.34 26.49
C SER A 828 -14.07 17.88 27.94
N ILE A 829 -13.11 16.99 28.19
CA ILE A 829 -12.78 16.47 29.52
C ILE A 829 -11.38 16.93 29.90
N TYR A 830 -11.26 17.62 31.04
CA TYR A 830 -10.01 18.11 31.59
C TYR A 830 -9.74 17.44 32.94
N VAL A 831 -8.90 16.41 32.95
CA VAL A 831 -8.59 15.62 34.14
C VAL A 831 -7.63 16.38 35.06
N GLY A 832 -6.50 16.83 34.50
CA GLY A 832 -5.54 17.70 35.18
C GLY A 832 -5.99 19.16 35.23
N GLY A 833 -5.23 19.99 35.96
CA GLY A 833 -5.47 21.44 36.00
C GLY A 833 -5.27 22.09 34.63
N ILE A 834 -6.15 23.03 34.27
CA ILE A 834 -6.16 23.68 32.96
C ILE A 834 -6.18 25.22 33.09
N GLY A 835 -5.31 25.88 32.31
CA GLY A 835 -5.15 27.34 32.33
C GLY A 835 -5.67 28.02 31.07
N PHE A 836 -6.62 28.94 31.23
CA PHE A 836 -7.19 29.85 30.21
C PHE A 836 -6.91 31.34 30.54
N SER A 837 -5.87 31.58 31.34
CA SER A 837 -5.58 32.90 31.93
C SER A 837 -4.75 33.78 31.00
N ASN A 838 -4.79 35.09 31.23
CA ASN A 838 -4.00 36.09 30.48
C ASN A 838 -4.30 36.12 28.97
N SER A 839 -5.50 35.71 28.56
CA SER A 839 -5.88 35.61 27.15
C SER A 839 -6.86 36.72 26.73
N ALA A 840 -6.90 37.03 25.44
CA ALA A 840 -7.85 37.96 24.84
C ALA A 840 -8.79 37.20 23.90
N TYR A 841 -10.07 37.13 24.26
CA TYR A 841 -11.14 36.50 23.50
C TYR A 841 -11.99 37.58 22.85
N ARG A 842 -11.84 37.78 21.54
CA ARG A 842 -12.53 38.85 20.80
C ARG A 842 -13.83 38.40 20.14
N GLY A 843 -13.86 37.17 19.64
CA GLY A 843 -15.09 36.47 19.29
C GLY A 843 -15.68 35.71 20.48
N LYS A 844 -16.67 34.86 20.18
CA LYS A 844 -17.35 34.02 21.18
C LYS A 844 -16.38 33.01 21.79
N ALA A 845 -16.51 32.76 23.09
CA ALA A 845 -15.72 31.76 23.81
C ALA A 845 -16.64 30.71 24.44
N ASN A 846 -16.69 29.53 23.85
CA ASN A 846 -17.55 28.45 24.29
C ASN A 846 -16.81 27.46 25.19
N PHE A 847 -17.22 27.33 26.45
CA PHE A 847 -16.72 26.35 27.44
C PHE A 847 -17.85 25.42 27.93
N SER A 848 -18.96 25.37 27.20
CA SER A 848 -20.16 24.62 27.57
C SER A 848 -19.98 23.11 27.47
N GLY A 849 -20.81 22.34 28.16
CA GLY A 849 -20.79 20.89 28.07
C GLY A 849 -19.47 20.22 28.50
N SER A 850 -18.54 20.90 29.15
CA SER A 850 -17.23 20.33 29.49
C SER A 850 -17.16 19.81 30.93
N ILE A 851 -16.27 18.85 31.19
CA ILE A 851 -16.04 18.29 32.53
C ILE A 851 -14.63 18.66 32.98
N TYR A 852 -14.54 19.48 34.00
CA TYR A 852 -13.30 19.94 34.61
C TYR A 852 -13.12 19.24 35.95
N GLN A 853 -12.28 18.21 35.95
CA GLN A 853 -11.91 17.46 37.14
C GLN A 853 -10.92 18.26 38.00
N GLY A 854 -9.88 18.83 37.37
CA GLY A 854 -8.85 19.65 38.03
C GLY A 854 -9.21 21.13 38.13
N GLN A 855 -8.28 21.92 38.68
CA GLN A 855 -8.42 23.37 38.85
C GLN A 855 -8.49 24.10 37.49
N VAL A 856 -9.35 25.12 37.41
CA VAL A 856 -9.56 25.92 36.19
C VAL A 856 -9.18 27.38 36.42
N GLY A 857 -8.15 27.85 35.72
CA GLY A 857 -7.68 29.23 35.82
C GLY A 857 -8.14 30.10 34.65
N LEU A 858 -9.07 31.03 34.87
CA LEU A 858 -9.59 31.96 33.86
C LEU A 858 -9.12 33.41 34.06
N SER A 859 -8.26 33.66 35.04
CA SER A 859 -7.90 34.99 35.54
C SER A 859 -7.15 35.88 34.54
N ASN A 860 -7.21 37.19 34.72
CA ASN A 860 -6.55 38.19 33.88
C ASN A 860 -6.85 38.08 32.37
N SER A 861 -8.00 37.51 32.01
CA SER A 861 -8.45 37.39 30.61
C SER A 861 -9.52 38.43 30.29
N THR A 862 -9.60 38.84 29.02
CA THR A 862 -10.65 39.75 28.52
C THR A 862 -11.54 38.99 27.55
N TYR A 863 -12.85 39.06 27.76
CA TYR A 863 -13.89 38.47 26.92
C TYR A 863 -14.70 39.61 26.30
N GLU A 864 -14.58 39.79 24.99
CA GLU A 864 -15.21 40.87 24.25
C GLU A 864 -16.61 40.50 23.75
N ASP A 865 -16.92 39.22 23.56
CA ASP A 865 -18.21 38.71 23.11
C ASP A 865 -18.79 37.67 24.09
N GLU A 866 -19.81 36.92 23.66
CA GLU A 866 -20.49 35.87 24.40
C GLU A 866 -19.50 34.84 24.98
N THR A 867 -19.69 34.50 26.25
CA THR A 867 -18.93 33.45 26.93
C THR A 867 -19.89 32.48 27.60
N ALA A 868 -19.83 31.20 27.24
CA ALA A 868 -20.74 30.18 27.75
C ALA A 868 -20.01 29.09 28.55
N PHE A 869 -20.56 28.71 29.69
CA PHE A 869 -20.11 27.61 30.57
C PHE A 869 -21.28 26.65 30.90
N SER A 870 -22.45 26.87 30.30
CA SER A 870 -23.67 26.12 30.55
C SER A 870 -23.49 24.62 30.26
N GLY A 871 -24.20 23.77 31.00
CA GLY A 871 -24.09 22.31 30.85
C GLY A 871 -22.75 21.69 31.28
N SER A 872 -21.81 22.47 31.82
CA SER A 872 -20.49 22.00 32.27
C SER A 872 -20.48 21.53 33.74
N ILE A 873 -19.47 20.75 34.11
CA ILE A 873 -19.22 20.29 35.48
C ILE A 873 -17.82 20.72 35.92
N PHE A 874 -17.72 21.49 37.01
CA PHE A 874 -16.45 21.85 37.64
C PHE A 874 -16.34 21.11 38.97
N ARG A 875 -15.51 20.07 39.06
CA ARG A 875 -15.33 19.31 40.30
C ARG A 875 -14.49 20.07 41.31
N ASP A 876 -13.35 20.61 40.87
CA ASP A 876 -12.44 21.42 41.68
C ASP A 876 -12.71 22.93 41.45
N GLU A 877 -11.76 23.78 41.84
CA GLU A 877 -11.94 25.23 41.90
C GLU A 877 -11.84 25.90 40.53
N ILE A 878 -12.76 26.84 40.27
CA ILE A 878 -12.70 27.77 39.13
C ILE A 878 -12.32 29.18 39.59
N TYR A 879 -11.37 29.82 38.91
CA TYR A 879 -10.87 31.15 39.25
C TYR A 879 -11.02 32.16 38.10
N CYS A 880 -12.03 33.02 38.18
CA CYS A 880 -12.18 34.20 37.32
C CYS A 880 -11.45 35.45 37.89
N GLY A 881 -11.23 35.47 39.21
CA GLY A 881 -10.67 36.60 39.96
C GLY A 881 -9.25 36.39 40.49
N GLN A 882 -8.81 37.26 41.41
CA GLN A 882 -7.53 37.10 42.15
C GLN A 882 -7.51 35.76 42.91
N GLY A 883 -6.71 34.80 42.44
CA GLY A 883 -6.31 33.63 43.22
C GLY A 883 -5.23 33.97 44.26
N THR A 884 -4.70 32.94 44.94
CA THR A 884 -3.59 33.07 45.91
C THR A 884 -2.28 33.59 45.30
N ASN A 885 -2.15 33.52 43.96
CA ASN A 885 -1.03 34.04 43.16
C ASN A 885 -1.46 35.27 42.31
N SER A 886 -1.55 36.44 42.94
CA SER A 886 -1.35 37.80 42.39
C SER A 886 -1.88 38.23 40.98
N GLY A 887 -2.83 37.56 40.34
CA GLY A 887 -3.35 37.93 39.00
C GLY A 887 -4.58 38.85 39.03
N SER A 888 -4.78 39.76 38.08
CA SER A 888 -5.99 40.60 37.99
C SER A 888 -7.27 39.76 37.72
N SER A 889 -8.45 40.30 38.05
CA SER A 889 -9.72 39.64 37.70
C SER A 889 -10.02 39.77 36.20
N SER A 890 -10.72 38.78 35.66
CA SER A 890 -11.12 38.79 34.25
C SER A 890 -12.25 39.77 33.97
N ARG A 891 -12.30 40.25 32.72
CA ARG A 891 -13.23 41.29 32.28
C ARG A 891 -14.14 40.76 31.18
N PHE A 892 -15.44 40.78 31.42
CA PHE A 892 -16.48 40.49 30.41
C PHE A 892 -17.07 41.81 29.93
N THR A 893 -16.94 42.16 28.65
CA THR A 893 -17.21 43.55 28.22
C THR A 893 -18.59 43.80 27.63
N GLN A 894 -19.17 42.82 26.91
CA GLN A 894 -20.46 42.99 26.22
C GLN A 894 -21.66 42.36 26.95
N CYS A 895 -21.46 41.20 27.59
CA CYS A 895 -22.50 40.53 28.36
C CYS A 895 -21.89 39.81 29.57
N ALA A 896 -22.76 39.38 30.49
CA ALA A 896 -22.34 38.47 31.55
C ALA A 896 -22.12 37.06 30.98
N PRO A 897 -21.16 36.28 31.51
CA PRO A 897 -20.97 34.90 31.09
C PRO A 897 -22.17 34.03 31.48
N GLU A 898 -22.56 33.13 30.59
CA GLU A 898 -23.68 32.22 30.78
C GLU A 898 -23.22 30.95 31.52
N PHE A 899 -23.87 30.62 32.63
CA PHE A 899 -23.68 29.37 33.37
C PHE A 899 -24.97 28.53 33.45
N TYR A 900 -26.04 29.01 32.85
CA TYR A 900 -27.33 28.33 32.80
C TYR A 900 -27.96 28.63 31.45
N ASP A 901 -28.16 27.58 30.65
CA ASP A 901 -28.85 27.68 29.38
C ASP A 901 -30.36 27.56 29.63
N GLU A 902 -31.06 28.70 29.55
CA GLU A 902 -32.51 28.75 29.72
C GLU A 902 -33.27 28.00 28.62
N THR A 903 -32.70 27.93 27.41
CA THR A 903 -33.32 27.35 26.22
C THR A 903 -33.37 25.83 26.34
N ASN A 904 -32.23 25.22 26.69
CA ASN A 904 -32.09 23.77 26.83
C ASN A 904 -32.27 23.28 28.27
N GLN A 905 -32.53 24.19 29.22
CA GLN A 905 -32.66 23.92 30.65
C GLN A 905 -31.44 23.18 31.22
N GLN A 906 -30.23 23.57 30.81
CA GLN A 906 -28.98 22.97 31.28
C GLN A 906 -28.27 23.87 32.28
N ASN A 907 -27.96 23.36 33.47
CA ASN A 907 -27.18 24.08 34.47
C ASN A 907 -25.72 23.64 34.52
N THR A 908 -24.85 24.55 34.96
CA THR A 908 -23.48 24.21 35.36
C THR A 908 -23.47 23.70 36.81
N LEU A 909 -22.71 22.63 37.07
CA LEU A 909 -22.55 22.05 38.40
C LEU A 909 -21.16 22.31 38.99
N PHE A 910 -21.09 22.60 40.29
CA PHE A 910 -19.83 22.93 40.99
C PHE A 910 -19.54 21.98 42.16
N GLY A 911 -18.30 21.51 42.30
CA GLY A 911 -17.90 20.61 43.38
C GLY A 911 -17.23 21.30 44.56
N SER A 912 -16.49 22.38 44.32
CA SER A 912 -15.78 23.17 45.35
C SER A 912 -16.62 24.32 45.90
N HIS A 913 -16.43 24.67 47.19
CA HIS A 913 -17.00 25.89 47.80
C HIS A 913 -16.07 27.10 47.68
N ASP A 914 -14.82 26.91 47.25
CA ASP A 914 -13.77 27.93 47.22
C ASP A 914 -13.62 28.59 45.83
N ASN A 915 -14.66 28.49 44.99
CA ASN A 915 -14.70 29.11 43.67
C ASN A 915 -14.63 30.63 43.73
N ASN A 916 -13.96 31.24 42.74
CA ASN A 916 -13.83 32.69 42.63
C ASN A 916 -14.48 33.23 41.35
N PHE A 917 -15.71 33.74 41.48
CA PHE A 917 -16.47 34.39 40.40
C PHE A 917 -16.30 35.92 40.37
N THR A 918 -15.19 36.45 40.87
CA THR A 918 -14.94 37.90 40.83
C THR A 918 -14.55 38.33 39.43
N ALA A 919 -15.34 39.22 38.83
CA ALA A 919 -15.01 39.92 37.59
C ALA A 919 -14.44 41.33 37.88
N GLU A 920 -13.76 41.94 36.92
CA GLU A 920 -13.19 43.28 37.07
C GLU A 920 -14.27 44.33 37.39
N ASN A 921 -14.12 45.02 38.52
CA ASN A 921 -15.07 46.03 38.98
C ASN A 921 -15.06 47.30 38.10
N GLY A 922 -16.24 47.69 37.62
CA GLY A 922 -16.50 49.00 37.00
C GLY A 922 -16.12 49.14 35.53
N ARG A 923 -15.62 48.07 34.88
CA ARG A 923 -15.25 48.05 33.45
C ARG A 923 -15.78 46.85 32.67
N GLY A 924 -16.57 45.98 33.30
CA GLY A 924 -17.21 44.83 32.67
C GLY A 924 -18.50 44.40 33.39
N PHE A 925 -19.19 43.41 32.83
CA PHE A 925 -20.39 42.80 33.37
C PHE A 925 -20.05 41.88 34.57
N PRO A 926 -20.82 41.96 35.67
CA PRO A 926 -20.60 41.11 36.84
C PRO A 926 -21.17 39.70 36.65
N ILE A 927 -20.64 38.74 37.41
CA ILE A 927 -21.26 37.42 37.57
C ILE A 927 -22.27 37.49 38.72
N TYR A 928 -23.55 37.33 38.41
CA TYR A 928 -24.64 37.35 39.39
C TYR A 928 -24.69 36.02 40.15
N ARG A 929 -24.81 36.09 41.48
CA ARG A 929 -24.74 34.92 42.36
C ARG A 929 -26.05 34.66 43.10
N ASN A 930 -26.35 33.39 43.33
CA ASN A 930 -27.46 32.92 44.16
C ASN A 930 -27.11 32.99 45.66
N LEU A 931 -28.04 32.56 46.54
CA LEU A 931 -27.85 32.60 48.00
C LEU A 931 -26.72 31.68 48.51
N GLU A 932 -26.32 30.70 47.70
CA GLU A 932 -25.25 29.75 48.01
C GLU A 932 -23.88 30.24 47.50
N GLY A 933 -23.83 31.39 46.82
CA GLY A 933 -22.60 32.00 46.31
C GLY A 933 -22.17 31.51 44.92
N LEU A 934 -22.95 30.64 44.28
CA LEU A 934 -22.74 30.15 42.90
C LEU A 934 -23.42 31.07 41.87
N PRO A 935 -23.08 31.01 40.57
CA PRO A 935 -23.80 31.72 39.53
C PRO A 935 -25.30 31.37 39.51
N LEU A 936 -26.15 32.31 39.04
CA LEU A 936 -27.59 32.07 38.96
C LEU A 936 -27.91 30.86 38.06
N GLY A 937 -28.86 30.03 38.48
CA GLY A 937 -29.26 28.81 37.77
C GLY A 937 -28.39 27.57 38.05
N CYS A 938 -27.24 27.73 38.73
CA CYS A 938 -26.30 26.65 39.01
C CYS A 938 -26.52 25.99 40.37
N ALA A 939 -25.93 24.79 40.55
CA ALA A 939 -26.02 24.00 41.78
C ALA A 939 -24.69 23.33 42.13
N PHE A 940 -24.57 22.84 43.38
CA PHE A 940 -23.46 22.00 43.78
C PHE A 940 -23.63 20.54 43.32
N LEU A 941 -22.51 19.85 43.07
CA LEU A 941 -22.48 18.40 42.88
C LEU A 941 -22.96 17.68 44.15
N THR A 942 -23.88 16.74 43.97
CA THR A 942 -24.34 15.86 45.06
C THR A 942 -23.21 14.90 45.47
N PRO A 943 -23.25 14.33 46.70
CA PRO A 943 -22.30 13.30 47.09
C PRO A 943 -22.22 12.12 46.12
N ALA A 944 -23.37 11.69 45.57
CA ALA A 944 -23.43 10.61 44.59
C ALA A 944 -22.74 10.97 43.26
N HIS A 945 -22.88 12.23 42.80
CA HIS A 945 -22.17 12.69 41.61
C HIS A 945 -20.65 12.68 41.82
N LYS A 946 -20.20 13.15 42.99
CA LYS A 946 -18.76 13.16 43.33
C LYS A 946 -18.18 11.76 43.41
N GLU A 947 -18.94 10.82 43.97
CA GLU A 947 -18.55 9.40 44.05
C GLU A 947 -18.46 8.78 42.65
N TYR A 948 -19.45 8.98 41.79
CA TYR A 948 -19.43 8.50 40.40
C TYR A 948 -18.21 9.03 39.64
N LEU A 949 -17.99 10.36 39.65
CA LEU A 949 -16.83 10.98 39.03
C LEU A 949 -15.51 10.43 39.61
N GLY A 950 -15.44 10.19 40.92
CA GLY A 950 -14.29 9.56 41.54
C GLY A 950 -13.98 8.18 40.98
N ASN A 951 -15.00 7.32 40.88
CA ASN A 951 -14.85 5.95 40.42
C ASN A 951 -14.48 5.88 38.93
N ILE A 952 -15.17 6.64 38.06
CA ILE A 952 -14.94 6.58 36.63
C ILE A 952 -13.57 7.14 36.24
N PHE A 953 -13.16 8.28 36.81
CA PHE A 953 -11.82 8.82 36.55
C PHE A 953 -10.71 7.91 37.07
N GLN A 954 -10.93 7.21 38.19
CA GLN A 954 -9.97 6.21 38.65
C GLN A 954 -9.80 5.07 37.62
N VAL A 955 -10.91 4.54 37.07
CA VAL A 955 -10.84 3.49 36.03
C VAL A 955 -10.13 3.99 34.78
N MET A 956 -10.47 5.21 34.33
CA MET A 956 -9.87 5.79 33.13
C MET A 956 -8.38 6.12 33.35
N GLU A 957 -7.99 6.60 34.53
CA GLU A 957 -6.58 6.82 34.91
C GLU A 957 -5.79 5.50 34.93
N GLU A 958 -6.38 4.42 35.44
CA GLU A 958 -5.78 3.08 35.38
C GLU A 958 -5.57 2.60 33.93
N ILE A 959 -6.49 2.91 33.01
CA ILE A 959 -6.36 2.59 31.58
C ILE A 959 -5.28 3.47 30.92
N SER A 960 -5.27 4.78 31.21
CA SER A 960 -4.30 5.73 30.68
C SER A 960 -2.86 5.39 31.09
N ASN A 961 -2.64 5.10 32.39
CA ASN A 961 -1.33 4.67 32.89
C ASN A 961 -0.85 3.37 32.22
N LYS A 962 -1.77 2.47 31.93
CA LYS A 962 -1.53 1.22 31.21
C LYS A 962 -1.24 1.43 29.71
N ILE A 963 -1.63 2.56 29.12
CA ILE A 963 -1.27 2.89 27.73
C ILE A 963 0.22 3.30 27.64
N HIS A 964 0.76 3.92 28.69
CA HIS A 964 2.17 4.37 28.74
C HIS A 964 3.18 3.24 29.01
N THR A 965 2.74 2.07 29.46
CA THR A 965 3.62 0.92 29.68
C THR A 965 3.89 0.18 28.36
N PRO A 966 5.09 -0.37 28.12
CA PRO A 966 5.40 -1.07 26.88
C PRO A 966 4.52 -2.31 26.72
N HIS A 967 3.64 -2.30 25.72
CA HIS A 967 2.69 -3.36 25.38
C HIS A 967 2.63 -3.60 23.86
N ASN A 968 2.03 -4.72 23.46
CA ASN A 968 1.67 -5.01 22.07
C ASN A 968 0.78 -3.86 21.52
N PRO A 969 1.04 -3.31 20.31
CA PRO A 969 0.18 -2.35 19.64
C PRO A 969 -1.33 -2.62 19.71
N GLU A 970 -1.76 -3.88 19.64
CA GLU A 970 -3.18 -4.27 19.74
C GLU A 970 -3.76 -4.03 21.13
N GLU A 971 -3.01 -4.32 22.20
CA GLU A 971 -3.45 -4.03 23.57
C GLU A 971 -3.56 -2.52 23.79
N THR A 972 -2.66 -1.73 23.20
CA THR A 972 -2.75 -0.26 23.23
C THR A 972 -4.00 0.23 22.52
N LYS A 973 -4.32 -0.32 21.34
CA LYS A 973 -5.54 -0.01 20.59
C LYS A 973 -6.80 -0.35 21.39
N GLU A 974 -6.89 -1.55 21.94
CA GLU A 974 -8.04 -1.99 22.76
C GLU A 974 -8.23 -1.08 24.00
N ARG A 975 -7.13 -0.64 24.62
CA ARG A 975 -7.18 0.29 25.77
C ARG A 975 -7.64 1.69 25.36
N LEU A 976 -7.20 2.19 24.20
CA LEU A 976 -7.65 3.47 23.66
C LEU A 976 -9.15 3.43 23.33
N GLU A 977 -9.63 2.35 22.72
CA GLU A 977 -11.07 2.15 22.44
C GLU A 977 -11.89 2.11 23.74
N LYS A 978 -11.41 1.42 24.77
CA LYS A 978 -12.04 1.42 26.11
C LYS A 978 -12.06 2.82 26.72
N LEU A 979 -10.97 3.57 26.59
CA LEU A 979 -10.88 4.94 27.12
C LEU A 979 -11.89 5.86 26.41
N TRP A 980 -12.00 5.73 25.09
CA TRP A 980 -12.96 6.50 24.28
C TRP A 980 -14.41 6.14 24.63
N SER A 981 -14.71 4.85 24.81
CA SER A 981 -16.03 4.40 25.27
C SER A 981 -16.40 5.00 26.64
N LEU A 982 -15.44 5.07 27.58
CA LEU A 982 -15.67 5.67 28.90
C LEU A 982 -15.84 7.19 28.81
N THR A 983 -15.10 7.87 27.92
CA THR A 983 -15.27 9.29 27.63
C THR A 983 -16.69 9.60 27.13
N GLN A 984 -17.21 8.79 26.21
CA GLN A 984 -18.58 8.92 25.70
C GLN A 984 -19.62 8.65 26.79
N GLU A 985 -19.46 7.58 27.59
CA GLU A 985 -20.33 7.30 28.74
C GLU A 985 -20.36 8.49 29.72
N LEU A 986 -19.20 9.10 29.96
CA LEU A 986 -19.08 10.24 30.86
C LEU A 986 -19.74 11.51 30.30
N GLN A 987 -19.63 11.76 28.99
CA GLN A 987 -20.33 12.86 28.31
C GLN A 987 -21.86 12.68 28.38
N GLU A 988 -22.37 11.49 28.06
CA GLU A 988 -23.81 11.20 28.18
C GLU A 988 -24.31 11.35 29.62
N TRP A 989 -23.52 10.90 30.59
CA TRP A 989 -23.86 11.05 32.01
C TRP A 989 -23.92 12.52 32.40
N ARG A 990 -22.95 13.34 31.97
CA ARG A 990 -22.92 14.78 32.19
C ARG A 990 -24.22 15.43 31.70
N GLU A 991 -24.61 15.18 30.46
CA GLU A 991 -25.85 15.75 29.88
C GLU A 991 -27.08 15.42 30.73
N LYS A 992 -27.18 14.20 31.23
CA LYS A 992 -28.30 13.76 32.07
C LYS A 992 -28.33 14.48 33.41
N VAL A 993 -27.18 14.72 34.04
CA VAL A 993 -27.13 15.35 35.38
C VAL A 993 -27.17 16.87 35.35
N THR A 994 -26.78 17.50 34.23
CA THR A 994 -26.87 18.95 34.04
C THR A 994 -28.20 19.40 33.47
N ALA A 995 -28.99 18.49 32.88
CA ALA A 995 -30.39 18.74 32.56
C ALA A 995 -31.20 18.98 33.85
N VAL A 996 -31.81 20.16 33.94
CA VAL A 996 -32.73 20.47 35.03
C VAL A 996 -34.04 19.74 34.74
N GLU A 997 -34.41 18.75 35.56
CA GLU A 997 -35.75 18.15 35.50
C GLU A 997 -36.78 19.27 35.65
N GLY A 998 -37.48 19.59 34.55
CA GLY A 998 -38.54 20.58 34.55
C GLY A 998 -39.59 20.18 35.57
N ASN A 999 -39.66 20.92 36.68
CA ASN A 999 -40.86 20.96 37.51
C ASN A 999 -42.01 21.45 36.60
N ARG A 1000 -42.79 20.52 36.06
CA ARG A 1000 -44.17 20.75 35.64
C ARG A 1000 -45.12 20.38 36.75
#